data_AF-A0A817KGB9-F1
#
_entry.id   AF-A0A817KGB9-F1
#
_cell.length_a   1.000
_cell.length_b   1.000
_cell.length_c   1.000
_cell.angle_alpha   90.00
_cell.angle_beta   90.00
_cell.angle_gamma   90.00
#
_symmetry.space_group_name_H-M   'P 1'
#
loop_
_entity.id
_entity.type
_entity.pdbx_description
1 polymer ?
#
loop_
_entity_poly.entity_id
_entity_poly.type
_entity_poly.pdbx_seq_one_letter_code
_entity_poly.pdbx_strand_id
1 'polypeptide(L)'
;MQSTFEKLSDEILMIIFSYLDNIYSIFRTFLGLNQRINNILLDKRLHLLINFLCINVDPEIIYSYYNSLEVQQVTQTLMLLNGTTNNNEIVQCLESLVCFHIKNQYTRLDKEFQLNRDNFQSIRKQLSNSEIQNVDNELKIAFNKLEHTSNTIQQIHTLLYIRGAHLECNEDQMRSFDLVRAINCQMLIYYKSTLYHSRKKFYHLISIFKGFIISNPNLLKIFYYLGYGFNVVHCLLFTIFQRRFIYSNQLCTTNLYYYQSLVELVLLSIRTIVNDGSWSESYFFEILNIIKLNKESMNSTSDIIFRTTEIELLKILLDQSNVHMAIPWNENTNDSFTRALNHLIKNDCMNIVRMITTRNYSLNTWSGENASNVQPLKQCRYGASCYNQSDPTHCASFQHPTRTSSFVAAATNDTKSSNTNSNTSLSNTKQECRYGASCHDQSDPTHCARFQHPTRTSSFVAAATNDTQSSNTSLSNTKKQCRYGASCHDQSDPTHCDRFQHPTRTSSFVAEATNDTQSSNTNLNTARSSRIHTNHGDDDMQKAYRIGGAIALERLSQQDQTTIKNMREDAVIVVPGTYDHIDQVLTKLNLKFSIVQQHELINYPFRAYQTVYINCASNFPKEAAHRLREFVDKGLHIITTDWALRNVLQVAFSDFVRHNGQSTRDEVVGIEVVDPNHPFVNGFVLAAKHAQPQWWLETGSHPIEIVNKEDVKVLIRSQALHDKYHSDAVIVTFDCGQGNVTHMISHFYLQRSETANTRHKMPAQQYAQDIKASDNITKLITKDGQNLNYAQIQSSSTSAQFIYNLVSNRLNSTNQSTSSTHSRKHFQ
;
A
#
# COMPACT_ATOMS: atom_id res chain seq x y z
N MET A 1 -9.54 -15.32 28.88
CA MET A 1 -9.71 -14.43 27.72
C MET A 1 -8.38 -14.12 27.01
N GLN A 2 -7.50 -15.12 26.79
CA GLN A 2 -6.23 -14.94 26.06
C GLN A 2 -6.35 -15.30 24.57
N SER A 3 -7.37 -16.04 24.15
CA SER A 3 -7.45 -16.70 22.84
C SER A 3 -8.27 -15.98 21.75
N THR A 4 -8.82 -14.78 22.02
CA THR A 4 -9.75 -14.11 21.09
C THR A 4 -9.10 -13.07 20.18
N PHE A 5 -8.07 -12.35 20.63
CA PHE A 5 -7.42 -11.30 19.81
C PHE A 5 -6.45 -11.83 18.75
N GLU A 6 -5.84 -13.00 18.97
CA GLU A 6 -4.96 -13.66 18.00
C GLU A 6 -5.72 -14.05 16.72
N LYS A 7 -6.98 -14.45 16.86
CA LYS A 7 -7.85 -14.95 15.79
C LYS A 7 -8.58 -13.85 15.01
N LEU A 8 -8.47 -12.58 15.42
CA LEU A 8 -9.07 -11.47 14.67
C LEU A 8 -8.33 -11.30 13.35
N SER A 9 -9.08 -11.18 12.26
CA SER A 9 -8.52 -10.84 10.96
C SER A 9 -7.93 -9.43 10.98
N ASP A 10 -6.97 -9.20 10.10
CA ASP A 10 -6.38 -7.88 9.85
C ASP A 10 -7.45 -6.83 9.58
N GLU A 11 -8.54 -7.20 8.89
CA GLU A 11 -9.70 -6.34 8.62
C GLU A 11 -10.39 -5.88 9.91
N ILE A 12 -10.62 -6.79 10.86
CA ILE A 12 -11.26 -6.46 12.14
C ILE A 12 -10.34 -5.55 12.96
N LEU A 13 -9.02 -5.80 12.95
CA LEU A 13 -8.05 -4.95 13.64
C LEU A 13 -7.97 -3.55 13.03
N MET A 14 -8.02 -3.44 11.70
CA MET A 14 -8.09 -2.15 11.01
C MET A 14 -9.39 -1.40 11.28
N ILE A 15 -10.51 -2.12 11.40
CA ILE A 15 -11.78 -1.54 11.85
C ILE A 15 -11.63 -1.01 13.28
N ILE A 16 -11.03 -1.78 14.19
CA ILE A 16 -10.75 -1.32 15.57
C ILE A 16 -9.88 -0.06 15.54
N PHE A 17 -8.81 -0.01 14.75
CA PHE A 17 -7.99 1.20 14.60
C PHE A 17 -8.78 2.39 14.06
N SER A 18 -9.72 2.16 13.14
CA SER A 18 -10.57 3.22 12.60
C SER A 18 -11.59 3.80 13.60
N TYR A 19 -11.90 3.06 14.67
CA TYR A 19 -12.74 3.52 15.79
C TYR A 19 -11.94 4.20 16.90
N LEU A 20 -10.61 4.26 16.80
CA LEU A 20 -9.77 4.95 17.76
C LEU A 20 -9.47 6.37 17.24
N ASP A 21 -9.95 7.38 17.95
CA ASP A 21 -9.90 8.78 17.50
C ASP A 21 -8.52 9.44 17.62
N ASN A 22 -7.49 8.73 18.08
CA ASN A 22 -6.15 9.29 18.31
C ASN A 22 -5.05 8.24 18.11
N ILE A 23 -3.95 8.66 17.46
CA ILE A 23 -2.79 7.84 17.17
C ILE A 23 -2.16 7.19 18.40
N TYR A 24 -2.18 7.85 19.57
CA TYR A 24 -1.68 7.25 20.81
C TYR A 24 -2.48 6.02 21.24
N SER A 25 -3.80 6.06 21.08
CA SER A 25 -4.68 4.94 21.42
C SER A 25 -4.44 3.76 20.48
N ILE A 26 -4.20 4.05 19.20
CA ILE A 26 -3.87 3.05 18.17
C ILE A 26 -2.53 2.40 18.47
N PHE A 27 -1.50 3.20 18.75
CA PHE A 27 -0.17 2.70 19.10
C PHE A 27 -0.17 1.89 20.40
N ARG A 28 -0.85 2.37 21.44
CA ARG A 28 -0.95 1.63 22.71
C ARG A 28 -1.75 0.35 22.56
N THR A 29 -2.79 0.34 21.74
CA THR A 29 -3.55 -0.87 21.41
C THR A 29 -2.65 -1.85 20.66
N PHE A 30 -1.89 -1.39 19.67
CA PHE A 30 -0.91 -2.20 18.94
C PHE A 30 0.19 -2.78 19.86
N LEU A 31 0.83 -1.96 20.69
CA LEU A 31 1.85 -2.40 21.65
C LEU A 31 1.28 -3.34 22.72
N GLY A 32 0.09 -3.05 23.23
CA GLY A 32 -0.61 -3.91 24.19
C GLY A 32 -1.02 -5.27 23.61
N LEU A 33 -1.38 -5.31 22.33
CA LEU A 33 -1.59 -6.57 21.58
C LEU A 33 -0.27 -7.33 21.44
N ASN A 34 0.84 -6.66 21.11
CA ASN A 34 2.14 -7.29 20.92
C ASN A 34 2.74 -7.86 22.22
N GLN A 35 2.60 -7.17 23.34
CA GLN A 35 3.10 -7.65 24.64
C GLN A 35 2.42 -8.93 25.13
N ARG A 36 1.12 -9.07 24.84
CA ARG A 36 0.35 -10.24 25.29
C ARG A 36 0.70 -11.51 24.51
N ILE A 37 1.39 -11.39 23.36
CA ILE A 37 1.54 -12.46 22.38
C ILE A 37 3.01 -12.64 21.93
N ASN A 38 3.97 -12.36 22.84
CA ASN A 38 5.39 -12.70 22.72
C ASN A 38 6.08 -12.29 21.41
N ASN A 39 6.19 -10.99 21.07
CA ASN A 39 7.04 -10.40 20.00
C ASN A 39 6.92 -10.96 18.55
N ILE A 40 6.34 -12.14 18.33
CA ILE A 40 6.15 -12.86 17.06
C ILE A 40 5.10 -12.16 16.19
N LEU A 41 4.16 -11.45 16.81
CA LEU A 41 3.12 -10.67 16.12
C LEU A 41 3.57 -9.29 15.68
N LEU A 42 4.63 -8.74 16.29
CA LEU A 42 5.17 -7.44 15.87
C LEU A 42 5.77 -7.57 14.47
N ASP A 43 6.44 -8.68 14.18
CA ASP A 43 6.99 -9.01 12.86
C ASP A 43 5.90 -9.30 11.81
N LYS A 44 4.78 -9.94 12.22
CA LYS A 44 3.68 -10.32 11.31
C LYS A 44 2.62 -9.26 11.07
N ARG A 45 2.50 -8.24 11.93
CA ARG A 45 1.39 -7.25 11.90
C ARG A 45 1.84 -5.79 11.92
N LEU A 46 3.14 -5.50 11.83
CA LEU A 46 3.65 -4.13 11.66
C LEU A 46 3.03 -3.44 10.43
N HIS A 47 2.68 -4.21 9.40
CA HIS A 47 1.94 -3.72 8.24
C HIS A 47 0.59 -3.12 8.56
N LEU A 48 -0.10 -3.56 9.61
CA LEU A 48 -1.37 -2.93 10.00
C LEU A 48 -1.16 -1.50 10.51
N LEU A 49 -0.10 -1.29 11.27
CA LEU A 49 0.24 0.03 11.79
C LEU A 49 0.74 0.96 10.68
N ILE A 50 1.59 0.44 9.80
CA ILE A 50 2.10 1.15 8.62
C ILE A 50 0.98 1.48 7.64
N ASN A 51 0.08 0.52 7.36
CA ASN A 51 -1.08 0.72 6.49
C ASN A 51 -2.08 1.71 7.11
N PHE A 52 -2.30 1.66 8.42
CA PHE A 52 -3.15 2.63 9.13
C PHE A 52 -2.58 4.03 9.05
N LEU A 53 -1.27 4.18 9.27
CA LEU A 53 -0.55 5.44 9.06
C LEU A 53 -0.49 5.85 7.58
N CYS A 54 -1.10 5.06 6.71
CA CYS A 54 -1.09 5.16 5.26
C CYS A 54 0.32 5.38 4.72
N ILE A 55 1.35 4.86 5.40
CA ILE A 55 2.74 4.89 4.93
C ILE A 55 2.75 3.96 3.72
N ASN A 56 2.38 4.54 2.58
CA ASN A 56 1.91 3.84 1.41
C ASN A 56 3.14 3.27 0.72
N VAL A 57 3.50 2.06 1.10
CA VAL A 57 4.47 1.28 0.36
C VAL A 57 3.66 0.54 -0.68
N ASP A 58 3.95 0.84 -1.94
CA ASP A 58 3.48 0.03 -3.08
C ASP A 58 3.64 -1.46 -2.72
N PRO A 59 2.63 -2.32 -2.91
CA PRO A 59 2.74 -3.75 -2.60
C PRO A 59 4.00 -4.40 -3.16
N GLU A 60 4.49 -3.93 -4.30
CA GLU A 60 5.74 -4.40 -4.93
C GLU A 60 7.01 -3.99 -4.15
N ILE A 61 6.95 -2.92 -3.36
CA ILE A 61 8.08 -2.29 -2.66
C ILE A 61 8.04 -2.62 -1.15
N ILE A 62 6.91 -3.13 -0.63
CA ILE A 62 6.69 -3.52 0.77
C ILE A 62 7.89 -4.30 1.31
N TYR A 63 8.34 -5.34 0.60
CA TYR A 63 9.45 -6.18 1.05
C TYR A 63 10.80 -5.45 1.12
N SER A 64 11.07 -4.51 0.20
CA SER A 64 12.30 -3.69 0.25
C SER A 64 12.24 -2.66 1.39
N TYR A 65 11.04 -2.16 1.69
CA TYR A 65 10.82 -1.20 2.76
C TYR A 65 10.97 -1.86 4.13
N TYR A 66 10.37 -3.04 4.36
CA TYR A 66 10.51 -3.77 5.64
C TYR A 66 11.92 -4.27 5.90
N ASN A 67 12.67 -4.61 4.84
CA ASN A 67 14.06 -5.06 4.95
C ASN A 67 15.07 -3.91 4.97
N SER A 68 14.63 -2.64 4.94
CA SER A 68 15.57 -1.53 5.08
C SER A 68 16.17 -1.53 6.49
N LEU A 69 17.44 -1.16 6.59
CA LEU A 69 18.16 -1.08 7.86
C LEU A 69 17.42 -0.16 8.84
N GLU A 70 16.82 0.90 8.33
CA GLU A 70 16.08 1.90 9.07
C GLU A 70 14.73 1.37 9.60
N VAL A 71 13.98 0.59 8.81
CA VAL A 71 12.75 -0.06 9.31
C VAL A 71 13.09 -1.16 10.30
N GLN A 72 14.20 -1.88 10.11
CA GLN A 72 14.69 -2.82 11.11
C GLN A 72 15.09 -2.12 12.42
N GLN A 73 15.72 -0.93 12.35
CA GLN A 73 16.03 -0.12 13.54
C GLN A 73 14.77 0.41 14.25
N VAL A 74 13.77 0.87 13.48
CA VAL A 74 12.48 1.29 14.05
C VAL A 74 11.75 0.08 14.65
N THR A 75 11.80 -1.08 13.99
CA THR A 75 11.20 -2.33 14.50
C THR A 75 11.88 -2.79 15.78
N GLN A 76 13.21 -2.75 15.85
CA GLN A 76 13.97 -3.02 17.08
C GLN A 76 13.59 -2.04 18.20
N THR A 77 13.43 -0.75 17.88
CA THR A 77 12.97 0.26 18.85
C THR A 77 11.57 -0.06 19.35
N LEU A 78 10.64 -0.43 18.46
CA LEU A 78 9.29 -0.86 18.80
C LEU A 78 9.26 -2.12 19.69
N MET A 79 10.17 -3.08 19.45
CA MET A 79 10.29 -4.29 20.28
C MET A 79 10.79 -4.00 21.71
N LEU A 80 11.49 -2.87 21.91
CA LEU A 80 11.96 -2.43 23.23
C LEU A 80 10.88 -1.66 24.01
N LEU A 81 9.83 -1.18 23.33
CA LEU A 81 8.72 -0.48 23.97
C LEU A 81 7.76 -1.48 24.64
N ASN A 82 7.30 -1.15 25.85
CA ASN A 82 6.39 -1.97 26.64
C ASN A 82 5.02 -1.29 26.85
N GLY A 83 4.02 -1.96 27.41
CA GLY A 83 2.66 -1.42 27.58
C GLY A 83 2.57 -0.28 28.59
N THR A 84 3.66 -0.02 29.32
CA THR A 84 3.84 1.11 30.25
C THR A 84 4.64 2.26 29.65
N THR A 85 4.95 2.21 28.34
CA THR A 85 5.71 3.23 27.60
C THR A 85 5.05 4.61 27.73
N ASN A 86 5.87 5.63 28.02
CA ASN A 86 5.37 6.99 28.15
C ASN A 86 5.05 7.60 26.77
N ASN A 87 4.24 8.65 26.72
CA ASN A 87 3.85 9.26 25.43
C ASN A 87 5.04 9.82 24.65
N ASN A 88 6.14 10.21 25.30
CA ASN A 88 7.31 10.78 24.64
C ASN A 88 8.11 9.72 23.86
N GLU A 89 8.20 8.51 24.39
CA GLU A 89 8.81 7.35 23.72
C GLU A 89 8.00 6.93 22.49
N ILE A 90 6.67 6.94 22.60
CA ILE A 90 5.76 6.69 21.46
C ILE A 90 5.95 7.78 20.39
N VAL A 91 6.07 9.05 20.80
CA VAL A 91 6.32 10.20 19.91
C VAL A 91 7.61 10.00 19.13
N GLN A 92 8.72 9.71 19.80
CA GLN A 92 10.03 9.55 19.15
C GLN A 92 10.03 8.40 18.13
N CYS A 93 9.35 7.29 18.45
CA CYS A 93 9.25 6.16 17.54
C CYS A 93 8.41 6.48 16.30
N LEU A 94 7.27 7.17 16.49
CA LEU A 94 6.40 7.64 15.41
C LEU A 94 7.09 8.65 14.51
N GLU A 95 7.80 9.62 15.10
CA GLU A 95 8.61 10.60 14.38
C GLU A 95 9.63 9.89 13.48
N SER A 96 10.36 8.91 14.01
CA SER A 96 11.38 8.17 13.26
C SER A 96 10.80 7.44 12.05
N LEU A 97 9.64 6.79 12.24
CA LEU A 97 8.93 6.06 11.20
C LEU A 97 8.42 6.99 10.08
N VAL A 98 7.77 8.10 10.45
CA VAL A 98 7.28 9.09 9.48
C VAL A 98 8.45 9.75 8.74
N CYS A 99 9.53 10.11 9.44
CA CYS A 99 10.74 10.66 8.83
C CYS A 99 11.32 9.72 7.78
N PHE A 100 11.47 8.44 8.12
CA PHE A 100 11.98 7.44 7.18
C PHE A 100 11.07 7.31 5.96
N HIS A 101 9.75 7.25 6.17
CA HIS A 101 8.78 7.18 5.08
C HIS A 101 8.93 8.33 4.09
N ILE A 102 8.96 9.58 4.57
CA ILE A 102 9.05 10.77 3.70
C ILE A 102 10.36 10.77 2.89
N LYS A 103 11.48 10.41 3.52
CA LYS A 103 12.78 10.29 2.82
C LYS A 103 12.76 9.21 1.75
N ASN A 104 12.25 8.03 2.09
CA ASN A 104 12.15 6.93 1.14
C ASN A 104 11.20 7.26 -0.02
N GLN A 105 10.07 7.92 0.26
CA GLN A 105 9.15 8.42 -0.77
C GLN A 105 9.85 9.40 -1.71
N TYR A 106 10.64 10.33 -1.18
CA TYR A 106 11.41 11.25 -2.01
C TYR A 106 12.40 10.51 -2.93
N THR A 107 13.17 9.56 -2.41
CA THR A 107 14.10 8.75 -3.22
C THR A 107 13.39 7.86 -4.24
N ARG A 108 12.23 7.30 -3.89
CA ARG A 108 11.39 6.51 -4.80
C ARG A 108 10.89 7.38 -5.96
N LEU A 109 10.30 8.52 -5.63
CA LEU A 109 9.78 9.47 -6.60
C LEU A 109 10.86 10.01 -7.53
N ASP A 110 12.10 10.16 -7.05
CA ASP A 110 13.22 10.52 -7.91
C ASP A 110 13.45 9.49 -9.03
N LYS A 111 13.56 8.20 -8.66
CA LYS A 111 13.73 7.12 -9.64
C LYS A 111 12.54 7.00 -10.58
N GLU A 112 11.32 7.09 -10.03
CA GLU A 112 10.08 7.03 -10.81
C GLU A 112 9.97 8.20 -11.79
N PHE A 113 10.31 9.42 -11.35
CA PHE A 113 10.29 10.61 -12.19
C PHE A 113 11.25 10.47 -13.37
N GLN A 114 12.50 10.03 -13.12
CA GLN A 114 13.48 9.87 -14.20
C GLN A 114 13.05 8.80 -15.21
N LEU A 115 12.62 7.64 -14.73
CA LEU A 115 12.13 6.57 -15.60
C LEU A 115 10.94 7.04 -16.46
N ASN A 116 9.98 7.71 -15.86
CA ASN A 116 8.81 8.21 -16.58
C ASN A 116 9.18 9.34 -17.55
N ARG A 117 10.16 10.17 -17.23
CA ARG A 117 10.65 11.22 -18.12
C ARG A 117 11.37 10.62 -19.32
N ASP A 118 12.22 9.62 -19.11
CA ASP A 118 12.90 8.90 -20.19
C ASP A 118 11.91 8.20 -21.11
N ASN A 119 10.89 7.53 -20.53
CA ASN A 119 9.81 6.91 -21.29
C ASN A 119 9.03 7.95 -22.11
N PHE A 120 8.64 9.07 -21.51
CA PHE A 120 7.96 10.16 -22.20
C PHE A 120 8.79 10.69 -23.38
N GLN A 121 10.09 10.93 -23.16
CA GLN A 121 10.98 11.39 -24.22
C GLN A 121 11.17 10.35 -25.32
N SER A 122 11.24 9.06 -24.97
CA SER A 122 11.35 7.96 -25.93
C SER A 122 10.14 7.89 -26.85
N ILE A 123 8.92 7.94 -26.29
CA ILE A 123 7.67 7.99 -27.06
C ILE A 123 7.70 9.19 -28.00
N ARG A 124 8.06 10.36 -27.49
CA ARG A 124 8.00 11.60 -28.27
C ARG A 124 9.04 11.65 -29.40
N LYS A 125 10.20 11.01 -29.24
CA LYS A 125 11.22 10.86 -30.30
C LYS A 125 10.75 9.99 -31.48
N GLN A 126 9.75 9.13 -31.27
CA GLN A 126 9.20 8.26 -32.32
C GLN A 126 8.13 8.97 -33.16
N LEU A 127 7.69 10.16 -32.78
CA LEU A 127 6.64 10.92 -33.45
C LEU A 127 7.23 11.97 -34.41
N SER A 128 6.58 12.17 -35.55
CA SER A 128 6.85 13.30 -36.44
C SER A 128 6.34 14.63 -35.86
N ASN A 129 6.84 15.75 -36.37
CA ASN A 129 6.42 17.09 -35.92
C ASN A 129 4.90 17.33 -36.07
N SER A 130 4.27 16.81 -37.11
CA SER A 130 2.81 16.93 -37.30
C SER A 130 2.03 16.05 -36.33
N GLU A 131 2.53 14.86 -36.01
CA GLU A 131 1.92 13.99 -34.99
C GLU A 131 2.04 14.59 -33.60
N ILE A 132 3.20 15.17 -33.28
CA ILE A 132 3.42 15.92 -32.04
C ILE A 132 2.39 17.05 -31.89
N GLN A 133 2.24 17.89 -32.91
CA GLN A 133 1.26 18.98 -32.89
C GLN A 133 -0.17 18.47 -32.72
N ASN A 134 -0.51 17.34 -33.34
CA ASN A 134 -1.84 16.74 -33.20
C ASN A 134 -2.09 16.23 -31.78
N VAL A 135 -1.15 15.47 -31.19
CA VAL A 135 -1.34 14.92 -29.84
C VAL A 135 -1.41 16.02 -28.77
N ASP A 136 -0.61 17.08 -28.92
CA ASP A 136 -0.61 18.22 -27.99
C ASP A 136 -1.91 19.02 -28.12
N ASN A 137 -2.44 19.21 -29.34
CA ASN A 137 -3.74 19.84 -29.56
C ASN A 137 -4.90 19.01 -29.00
N GLU A 138 -4.86 17.69 -29.15
CA GLU A 138 -5.84 16.78 -28.54
C GLU A 138 -5.84 16.91 -27.01
N LEU A 139 -4.65 17.00 -26.40
CA LEU A 139 -4.51 17.21 -24.95
C LEU A 139 -5.08 18.55 -24.52
N LYS A 140 -4.82 19.62 -25.27
CA LYS A 140 -5.38 20.96 -25.01
C LYS A 140 -6.91 20.95 -25.02
N ILE A 141 -7.51 20.29 -26.01
CA ILE A 141 -8.98 20.15 -26.12
C ILE A 141 -9.55 19.33 -24.97
N ALA A 142 -8.91 18.22 -24.61
CA ALA A 142 -9.34 17.36 -23.52
C ALA A 142 -9.24 18.09 -22.17
N PHE A 143 -8.15 18.81 -21.93
CA PHE A 143 -7.93 19.58 -20.72
C PHE A 143 -9.01 20.65 -20.49
N ASN A 144 -9.41 21.38 -21.55
CA ASN A 144 -10.49 22.37 -21.47
C ASN A 144 -11.85 21.77 -21.09
N LYS A 145 -12.02 20.44 -21.17
CA LYS A 145 -13.24 19.71 -20.78
C LYS A 145 -13.13 19.01 -19.42
N LEU A 146 -12.04 19.24 -18.68
CA LEU A 146 -11.71 18.51 -17.44
C LEU A 146 -12.77 18.69 -16.35
N GLU A 147 -13.53 19.80 -16.37
CA GLU A 147 -14.59 20.06 -15.40
C GLU A 147 -15.85 19.19 -15.60
N HIS A 148 -15.98 18.43 -16.69
CA HIS A 148 -17.29 17.91 -17.13
C HIS A 148 -17.47 16.39 -17.12
N THR A 149 -16.43 15.53 -17.26
CA THR A 149 -16.66 14.07 -17.32
C THR A 149 -15.49 13.20 -16.82
N SER A 150 -15.80 12.00 -16.32
CA SER A 150 -14.79 10.96 -16.00
C SER A 150 -14.07 10.41 -17.23
N ASN A 151 -14.68 10.48 -18.41
CA ASN A 151 -14.06 10.04 -19.67
C ASN A 151 -12.93 11.00 -20.08
N THR A 152 -13.07 12.30 -19.80
CA THR A 152 -12.03 13.30 -20.07
C THR A 152 -10.74 12.99 -19.29
N ILE A 153 -10.85 12.56 -18.03
CA ILE A 153 -9.71 12.18 -17.19
C ILE A 153 -8.93 11.01 -17.82
N GLN A 154 -9.63 9.96 -18.26
CA GLN A 154 -8.99 8.80 -18.88
C GLN A 154 -8.35 9.15 -20.24
N GLN A 155 -8.97 10.05 -21.00
CA GLN A 155 -8.42 10.57 -22.25
C GLN A 155 -7.12 11.35 -22.02
N ILE A 156 -7.09 12.27 -21.05
CA ILE A 156 -5.88 13.04 -20.69
C ILE A 156 -4.76 12.10 -20.26
N HIS A 157 -5.07 11.12 -19.42
CA HIS A 157 -4.08 10.11 -19.01
C HIS A 157 -3.49 9.36 -20.21
N THR A 158 -4.32 8.96 -21.18
CA THR A 158 -3.87 8.27 -22.40
C THR A 158 -2.94 9.16 -23.23
N LEU A 159 -3.32 10.43 -23.39
CA LEU A 159 -2.54 11.40 -24.16
C LEU A 159 -1.17 11.65 -23.55
N LEU A 160 -1.09 11.85 -22.24
CA LEU A 160 0.16 12.10 -21.51
C LEU A 160 1.10 10.87 -21.51
N TYR A 161 0.60 9.71 -21.09
CA TYR A 161 1.46 8.55 -20.80
C TYR A 161 1.68 7.61 -21.98
N ILE A 162 0.74 7.50 -22.92
CA ILE A 162 0.87 6.58 -24.07
C ILE A 162 1.31 7.34 -25.33
N ARG A 163 0.73 8.52 -25.57
CA ARG A 163 0.94 9.26 -26.82
C ARG A 163 1.97 10.37 -26.72
N GLY A 164 2.62 10.53 -25.57
CA GLY A 164 3.69 11.51 -25.38
C GLY A 164 3.24 12.96 -25.58
N ALA A 165 1.94 13.24 -25.39
CA ALA A 165 1.41 14.59 -25.48
C ALA A 165 1.91 15.42 -24.30
N HIS A 166 2.22 16.70 -24.52
CA HIS A 166 2.43 17.65 -23.45
C HIS A 166 1.63 18.93 -23.69
N LEU A 167 1.39 19.66 -22.61
CA LEU A 167 0.75 20.96 -22.70
C LEU A 167 1.82 22.02 -22.93
N GLU A 168 1.98 22.47 -24.18
CA GLU A 168 2.85 23.60 -24.50
C GLU A 168 2.05 24.89 -24.29
N CYS A 169 2.51 25.72 -23.36
CA CYS A 169 1.88 27.01 -23.08
C CYS A 169 2.96 28.07 -23.01
N ASN A 170 2.88 29.08 -23.87
CA ASN A 170 3.69 30.30 -23.71
C ASN A 170 3.14 31.11 -22.54
N GLU A 171 3.95 31.95 -21.89
CA GLU A 171 3.58 32.71 -20.68
C GLU A 171 2.24 33.46 -20.82
N ASP A 172 1.91 33.99 -22.00
CA ASP A 172 0.64 34.66 -22.28
C ASP A 172 -0.57 33.71 -22.41
N GLN A 173 -0.35 32.49 -22.92
CA GLN A 173 -1.39 31.45 -23.03
C GLN A 173 -1.63 30.74 -21.68
N MET A 174 -0.62 30.72 -20.79
CA MET A 174 -0.69 30.07 -19.47
C MET A 174 -1.76 30.66 -18.55
N ARG A 175 -2.22 31.91 -18.77
CA ARG A 175 -3.36 32.50 -18.03
C ARG A 175 -4.70 31.81 -18.30
N SER A 176 -4.83 31.11 -19.42
CA SER A 176 -6.05 30.36 -19.79
C SER A 176 -6.05 28.90 -19.33
N PHE A 177 -4.90 28.39 -18.86
CA PHE A 177 -4.71 27.00 -18.45
C PHE A 177 -4.43 26.90 -16.94
N ASP A 178 -5.51 26.84 -16.16
CA ASP A 178 -5.45 26.88 -14.70
C ASP A 178 -5.49 25.45 -14.10
N LEU A 179 -4.40 24.68 -14.31
CA LEU A 179 -4.18 23.31 -13.81
C LEU A 179 -4.39 23.19 -12.30
N VAL A 180 -3.82 24.10 -11.53
CA VAL A 180 -3.98 24.15 -10.07
C VAL A 180 -5.39 24.60 -9.65
N ARG A 181 -6.12 25.50 -10.32
CA ARG A 181 -7.55 25.73 -10.00
C ARG A 181 -8.41 24.56 -10.39
N ALA A 182 -8.23 23.97 -11.58
CA ALA A 182 -8.97 22.79 -11.98
C ALA A 182 -8.77 21.67 -10.96
N ILE A 183 -7.53 21.46 -10.51
CA ILE A 183 -7.22 20.44 -9.52
C ILE A 183 -7.62 20.87 -8.12
N ASN A 184 -7.37 22.09 -7.67
CA ASN A 184 -7.78 22.56 -6.35
C ASN A 184 -9.30 22.64 -6.20
N CYS A 185 -10.03 23.12 -7.20
CA CYS A 185 -11.49 23.12 -7.22
C CYS A 185 -12.00 21.69 -7.14
N GLN A 186 -11.46 20.76 -7.95
CA GLN A 186 -11.86 19.36 -7.89
C GLN A 186 -11.46 18.71 -6.56
N MET A 187 -10.24 18.91 -6.06
CA MET A 187 -9.77 18.41 -4.76
C MET A 187 -10.61 18.94 -3.59
N LEU A 188 -10.99 20.23 -3.62
CA LEU A 188 -11.89 20.85 -2.66
C LEU A 188 -13.31 20.30 -2.74
N ILE A 189 -13.83 20.07 -3.95
CA ILE A 189 -15.15 19.46 -4.19
C ILE A 189 -15.17 18.02 -3.67
N TYR A 190 -14.15 17.22 -4.01
CA TYR A 190 -14.04 15.83 -3.56
C TYR A 190 -13.85 15.70 -2.06
N TYR A 191 -13.09 16.61 -1.45
CA TYR A 191 -12.93 16.68 0.00
C TYR A 191 -14.26 16.98 0.72
N LYS A 192 -15.10 17.87 0.17
CA LYS A 192 -16.44 18.17 0.73
C LYS A 192 -17.45 17.04 0.51
N SER A 193 -17.21 16.15 -0.46
CA SER A 193 -18.07 14.99 -0.72
C SER A 193 -17.67 13.81 0.17
N THR A 194 -18.49 13.50 1.17
CA THR A 194 -18.29 12.44 2.18
C THR A 194 -18.38 11.00 1.64
N LEU A 195 -18.27 10.77 0.32
CA LEU A 195 -18.62 9.49 -0.32
C LEU A 195 -17.40 8.74 -0.88
N TYR A 196 -17.34 7.44 -0.59
CA TYR A 196 -16.33 6.46 -1.04
C TYR A 196 -15.99 6.49 -2.55
N HIS A 197 -16.92 6.97 -3.40
CA HIS A 197 -16.73 7.16 -4.84
C HIS A 197 -15.76 8.30 -5.23
N SER A 198 -15.27 9.08 -4.26
CA SER A 198 -14.31 10.17 -4.47
C SER A 198 -12.85 9.70 -4.59
N ARG A 199 -12.47 8.55 -3.99
CA ARG A 199 -11.06 8.09 -3.96
C ARG A 199 -10.50 7.76 -5.34
N LYS A 200 -11.23 7.01 -6.18
CA LYS A 200 -10.80 6.63 -7.53
C LYS A 200 -10.62 7.85 -8.45
N LYS A 201 -11.56 8.79 -8.38
CA LYS A 201 -11.47 10.04 -9.16
C LYS A 201 -10.30 10.89 -8.72
N PHE A 202 -10.07 10.97 -7.41
CA PHE A 202 -8.92 11.67 -6.84
C PHE A 202 -7.59 11.05 -7.28
N TYR A 203 -7.46 9.72 -7.23
CA TYR A 203 -6.26 9.02 -7.73
C TYR A 203 -5.94 9.37 -9.19
N HIS A 204 -6.95 9.37 -10.06
CA HIS A 204 -6.73 9.74 -11.45
C HIS A 204 -6.33 11.22 -11.63
N LEU A 205 -6.85 12.13 -10.80
CA LEU A 205 -6.42 13.53 -10.82
C LEU A 205 -4.95 13.70 -10.39
N ILE A 206 -4.53 13.00 -9.34
CA ILE A 206 -3.13 12.97 -8.90
C ILE A 206 -2.24 12.42 -10.02
N SER A 207 -2.62 11.30 -10.63
CA SER A 207 -1.89 10.70 -11.75
C SER A 207 -1.76 11.65 -12.95
N ILE A 208 -2.84 12.34 -13.32
CA ILE A 208 -2.80 13.35 -14.39
C ILE A 208 -1.85 14.50 -14.04
N PHE A 209 -1.86 14.98 -12.80
CA PHE A 209 -0.95 16.04 -12.35
C PHE A 209 0.51 15.60 -12.45
N LYS A 210 0.83 14.38 -12.01
CA LYS A 210 2.16 13.78 -12.20
C LYS A 210 2.53 13.77 -13.67
N GLY A 211 1.62 13.30 -14.54
CA GLY A 211 1.83 13.25 -15.99
C GLY A 211 2.09 14.62 -16.61
N PHE A 212 1.37 15.66 -16.19
CA PHE A 212 1.62 17.03 -16.62
C PHE A 212 3.01 17.52 -16.25
N ILE A 213 3.41 17.35 -14.98
CA ILE A 213 4.75 17.73 -14.49
C ILE A 213 5.84 16.96 -15.23
N ILE A 214 5.68 15.65 -15.41
CA ILE A 214 6.63 14.79 -16.14
C ILE A 214 6.72 15.23 -17.60
N SER A 215 5.61 15.63 -18.23
CA SER A 215 5.59 16.03 -19.64
C SER A 215 6.20 17.43 -19.86
N ASN A 216 5.87 18.40 -19.00
CA ASN A 216 6.31 19.78 -19.05
C ASN A 216 6.57 20.35 -17.63
N PRO A 217 7.80 20.23 -17.13
CA PRO A 217 8.23 20.79 -15.85
C PRO A 217 8.01 22.31 -15.69
N ASN A 218 8.00 23.07 -16.79
CA ASN A 218 7.81 24.53 -16.75
C ASN A 218 6.44 24.93 -16.20
N LEU A 219 5.47 24.00 -16.15
CA LEU A 219 4.18 24.23 -15.50
C LEU A 219 4.32 24.59 -14.01
N LEU A 220 5.41 24.19 -13.35
CA LEU A 220 5.69 24.55 -11.95
C LEU A 220 6.12 26.01 -11.78
N LYS A 221 6.62 26.66 -12.84
CA LYS A 221 7.15 28.04 -12.81
C LYS A 221 6.07 29.10 -12.95
N ILE A 222 4.81 28.72 -13.18
CA ILE A 222 3.73 29.66 -13.46
C ILE A 222 3.36 30.44 -12.19
N PHE A 223 3.69 31.72 -12.16
CA PHE A 223 3.24 32.68 -11.15
C PHE A 223 1.89 33.29 -11.58
N TYR A 224 1.07 33.79 -10.64
CA TYR A 224 -0.27 34.41 -10.83
C TYR A 224 -1.52 33.51 -10.75
N TYR A 225 -1.43 32.40 -10.03
CA TYR A 225 -2.43 31.32 -10.01
C TYR A 225 -3.66 31.51 -9.07
N LEU A 226 -3.63 32.46 -8.14
CA LEU A 226 -4.72 32.68 -7.16
C LEU A 226 -5.10 34.15 -7.01
N GLY A 227 -4.65 35.01 -7.92
CA GLY A 227 -4.75 36.47 -7.77
C GLY A 227 -3.70 37.08 -6.81
N TYR A 228 -2.82 36.26 -6.22
CA TYR A 228 -1.80 36.70 -5.24
C TYR A 228 -0.34 36.40 -5.64
N GLY A 229 -0.07 35.94 -6.86
CA GLY A 229 1.30 35.81 -7.38
C GLY A 229 2.11 34.59 -6.91
N PHE A 230 1.48 33.52 -6.40
CA PHE A 230 2.18 32.30 -5.95
C PHE A 230 2.29 31.23 -7.05
N ASN A 231 3.31 30.37 -6.97
CA ASN A 231 3.47 29.21 -7.85
C ASN A 231 2.78 27.93 -7.30
N VAL A 232 2.81 26.86 -8.09
CA VAL A 232 2.17 25.56 -7.81
C VAL A 232 2.67 24.93 -6.52
N VAL A 233 3.98 24.97 -6.28
CA VAL A 233 4.61 24.37 -5.09
C VAL A 233 4.21 25.11 -3.83
N HIS A 234 4.20 26.45 -3.88
CA HIS A 234 3.67 27.26 -2.79
C HIS A 234 2.22 26.91 -2.48
N CYS A 235 1.38 26.73 -3.50
CA CYS A 235 -0.02 26.39 -3.30
C CYS A 235 -0.21 25.03 -2.61
N LEU A 236 0.55 24.01 -3.05
CA LEU A 236 0.51 22.67 -2.44
C LEU A 236 1.02 22.71 -1.00
N LEU A 237 2.14 23.38 -0.74
CA LEU A 237 2.68 23.57 0.61
C LEU A 237 1.73 24.37 1.49
N PHE A 238 1.17 25.47 0.99
CA PHE A 238 0.17 26.24 1.72
C PHE A 238 -1.05 25.38 2.08
N THR A 239 -1.50 24.51 1.16
CA THR A 239 -2.61 23.57 1.40
C THR A 239 -2.27 22.53 2.47
N ILE A 240 -1.04 22.04 2.52
CA ILE A 240 -0.56 21.13 3.57
C ILE A 240 -0.51 21.84 4.93
N PHE A 241 0.11 23.02 4.99
CA PHE A 241 0.44 23.71 6.24
C PHE A 241 -0.74 24.51 6.85
N GLN A 242 -1.60 25.13 6.04
CA GLN A 242 -2.71 25.97 6.55
C GLN A 242 -3.98 25.20 6.83
N ARG A 243 -4.14 24.01 6.25
CA ARG A 243 -5.35 23.19 6.41
C ARG A 243 -5.15 22.04 7.37
N ARG A 244 -4.18 22.13 8.28
CA ARG A 244 -3.95 21.15 9.35
C ARG A 244 -5.22 20.85 10.16
N PHE A 245 -5.94 21.89 10.58
CA PHE A 245 -7.22 21.76 11.29
C PHE A 245 -8.27 20.92 10.53
N ILE A 246 -8.20 20.95 9.19
CA ILE A 246 -9.12 20.23 8.32
C ILE A 246 -8.79 18.72 8.34
N TYR A 247 -7.51 18.34 8.45
CA TYR A 247 -7.07 16.94 8.56
C TYR A 247 -7.09 16.39 9.99
N SER A 248 -6.91 17.24 11.00
CA SER A 248 -6.74 16.82 12.40
C SER A 248 -8.05 16.61 13.18
N ASN A 249 -9.18 17.17 12.70
CA ASN A 249 -10.46 17.07 13.44
C ASN A 249 -11.02 15.64 13.52
N GLN A 250 -10.68 14.75 12.57
CA GLN A 250 -10.95 13.31 12.63
C GLN A 250 -9.86 12.55 11.85
N LEU A 251 -9.03 11.79 12.56
CA LEU A 251 -8.01 10.88 12.00
C LEU A 251 -8.71 9.70 11.31
N CYS A 252 -9.28 9.93 10.14
CA CYS A 252 -9.84 8.88 9.29
C CYS A 252 -8.87 8.54 8.14
N THR A 253 -8.87 7.28 7.71
CA THR A 253 -7.98 6.78 6.63
C THR A 253 -8.14 7.55 5.32
N THR A 254 -9.32 8.14 5.08
CA THR A 254 -9.59 8.98 3.89
C THR A 254 -8.82 10.30 3.96
N ASN A 255 -8.83 10.99 5.10
CA ASN A 255 -8.13 12.27 5.28
C ASN A 255 -6.61 12.08 5.18
N LEU A 256 -6.10 10.98 5.76
CA LEU A 256 -4.68 10.66 5.72
C LEU A 256 -4.21 10.34 4.29
N TYR A 257 -5.02 9.62 3.52
CA TYR A 257 -4.75 9.34 2.11
C TYR A 257 -4.68 10.62 1.25
N TYR A 258 -5.60 11.56 1.46
CA TYR A 258 -5.58 12.86 0.78
C TYR A 258 -4.33 13.66 1.13
N TYR A 259 -4.01 13.73 2.43
CA TYR A 259 -2.81 14.41 2.92
C TYR A 259 -1.54 13.84 2.29
N GLN A 260 -1.40 12.52 2.21
CA GLN A 260 -0.21 11.89 1.64
C GLN A 260 -0.10 12.06 0.13
N SER A 261 -1.22 12.04 -0.58
CA SER A 261 -1.19 12.33 -2.01
C SER A 261 -0.70 13.75 -2.27
N LEU A 262 -1.07 14.72 -1.42
CA LEU A 262 -0.53 16.08 -1.47
C LEU A 262 0.98 16.11 -1.17
N VAL A 263 1.42 15.38 -0.14
CA VAL A 263 2.84 15.24 0.21
C VAL A 263 3.62 14.66 -0.97
N GLU A 264 3.10 13.63 -1.62
CA GLU A 264 3.70 13.01 -2.81
C GLU A 264 3.85 14.01 -3.96
N LEU A 265 2.79 14.81 -4.22
CA LEU A 265 2.85 15.88 -5.22
C LEU A 265 3.88 16.96 -4.87
N VAL A 266 4.01 17.33 -3.60
CA VAL A 266 5.05 18.27 -3.15
C VAL A 266 6.44 17.69 -3.40
N LEU A 267 6.70 16.46 -2.96
CA LEU A 267 8.00 15.79 -3.16
C LEU A 267 8.37 15.70 -4.64
N LEU A 268 7.42 15.31 -5.50
CA LEU A 268 7.61 15.28 -6.95
C LEU A 268 7.91 16.68 -7.52
N SER A 269 7.20 17.70 -7.06
CA SER A 269 7.40 19.07 -7.53
C SER A 269 8.77 19.61 -7.14
N ILE A 270 9.19 19.37 -5.89
CA ILE A 270 10.54 19.70 -5.41
C ILE A 270 11.58 19.05 -6.30
N ARG A 271 11.44 17.74 -6.54
CA ARG A 271 12.41 17.01 -7.35
C ARG A 271 12.49 17.53 -8.78
N THR A 272 11.33 17.85 -9.36
CA THR A 272 11.24 18.41 -10.72
C THR A 272 11.99 19.74 -10.81
N ILE A 273 11.76 20.66 -9.86
CA ILE A 273 12.42 21.98 -9.84
C ILE A 273 13.94 21.83 -9.77
N VAL A 274 14.42 20.90 -8.93
CA VAL A 274 15.84 20.61 -8.71
C VAL A 274 16.50 20.09 -9.98
N ASN A 275 15.88 19.11 -10.65
CA ASN A 275 16.40 18.53 -11.89
C ASN A 275 16.46 19.55 -13.03
N ASP A 276 15.47 20.43 -13.10
CA ASP A 276 15.41 21.48 -14.12
C ASP A 276 16.37 22.65 -13.86
N GLY A 277 17.10 22.64 -12.73
CA GLY A 277 17.96 23.75 -12.32
C GLY A 277 17.18 25.07 -12.11
N SER A 278 15.86 24.97 -11.89
CA SER A 278 14.93 26.09 -11.90
C SER A 278 14.66 26.71 -10.54
N TRP A 279 15.47 26.30 -9.54
CA TRP A 279 15.40 26.82 -8.20
C TRP A 279 15.76 28.32 -8.21
N SER A 280 14.83 29.15 -7.72
CA SER A 280 14.99 30.60 -7.62
C SER A 280 14.86 31.07 -6.17
N GLU A 281 15.42 32.24 -5.87
CA GLU A 281 15.30 32.86 -4.54
C GLU A 281 13.84 33.06 -4.10
N SER A 282 12.92 33.20 -5.06
CA SER A 282 11.47 33.30 -4.82
C SER A 282 10.93 32.09 -4.04
N TYR A 283 11.39 30.87 -4.34
CA TYR A 283 10.96 29.65 -3.63
C TYR A 283 11.42 29.65 -2.17
N PHE A 284 12.59 30.20 -1.87
CA PHE A 284 13.06 30.33 -0.49
C PHE A 284 12.19 31.30 0.32
N PHE A 285 11.84 32.46 -0.26
CA PHE A 285 10.93 33.41 0.37
C PHE A 285 9.53 32.85 0.58
N GLU A 286 9.05 32.05 -0.37
CA GLU A 286 7.79 31.32 -0.25
C GLU A 286 7.82 30.35 0.93
N ILE A 287 8.91 29.60 1.13
CA ILE A 287 9.11 28.72 2.29
C ILE A 287 9.07 29.52 3.60
N LEU A 288 9.80 30.64 3.67
CA LEU A 288 9.79 31.50 4.86
C LEU A 288 8.40 32.06 5.14
N ASN A 289 7.65 32.43 4.09
CA ASN A 289 6.27 32.91 4.23
C ASN A 289 5.32 31.80 4.72
N ILE A 290 5.48 30.56 4.26
CA ILE A 290 4.69 29.42 4.76
C ILE A 290 4.98 29.18 6.26
N ILE A 291 6.26 29.17 6.66
CA ILE A 291 6.67 29.03 8.06
C ILE A 291 6.09 30.17 8.91
N LYS A 292 6.13 31.40 8.40
CA LYS A 292 5.60 32.61 9.06
C LYS A 292 4.08 32.59 9.21
N LEU A 293 3.35 32.15 8.19
CA LEU A 293 1.89 32.18 8.17
C LEU A 293 1.25 31.06 8.98
N ASN A 294 2.01 30.04 9.38
CA ASN A 294 1.50 28.97 10.23
C ASN A 294 1.22 29.52 11.65
N LYS A 295 -0.02 29.95 11.91
CA LYS A 295 -0.41 30.64 13.15
C LYS A 295 -0.74 29.70 14.30
N GLU A 296 -1.07 28.44 14.01
CA GLU A 296 -1.42 27.43 15.01
C GLU A 296 -0.14 26.71 15.47
N SER A 297 0.01 26.52 16.78
CA SER A 297 1.25 25.99 17.35
C SER A 297 1.54 24.59 16.80
N MET A 298 2.79 24.33 16.45
CA MET A 298 3.26 22.98 16.14
C MET A 298 3.28 22.05 17.38
N ASN A 299 2.57 22.42 18.45
CA ASN A 299 2.64 21.82 19.78
C ASN A 299 1.40 20.98 20.14
N SER A 300 0.43 20.78 19.24
CA SER A 300 -0.60 19.77 19.48
C SER A 300 0.05 18.38 19.40
N THR A 301 0.20 17.72 20.55
CA THR A 301 0.69 16.33 20.66
C THR A 301 -0.18 15.36 19.86
N SER A 302 -1.43 15.72 19.58
CA SER A 302 -2.38 14.91 18.81
C SER A 302 -1.99 14.67 17.35
N ASP A 303 -1.14 15.50 16.74
CA ASP A 303 -0.91 15.53 15.27
C ASP A 303 0.55 15.29 14.88
N ILE A 304 1.20 14.32 15.52
CA ILE A 304 2.61 14.00 15.29
C ILE A 304 2.93 13.72 13.82
N ILE A 305 2.07 12.98 13.11
CA ILE A 305 2.28 12.60 11.70
C ILE A 305 2.40 13.86 10.83
N PHE A 306 1.44 14.78 10.95
CA PHE A 306 1.39 16.01 10.18
C PHE A 306 2.60 16.89 10.49
N ARG A 307 2.92 17.09 11.78
CA ARG A 307 4.08 17.89 12.21
C ARG A 307 5.39 17.31 11.68
N THR A 308 5.60 16.00 11.83
CA THR A 308 6.83 15.34 11.38
C THR A 308 6.96 15.41 9.86
N THR A 309 5.87 15.19 9.12
CA THR A 309 5.87 15.33 7.67
C THR A 309 6.21 16.76 7.23
N GLU A 310 5.62 17.78 7.83
CA GLU A 310 5.92 19.18 7.54
C GLU A 310 7.40 19.52 7.79
N ILE A 311 7.95 19.07 8.92
CA ILE A 311 9.37 19.27 9.28
C ILE A 311 10.29 18.61 8.26
N GLU A 312 10.00 17.37 7.85
CA GLU A 312 10.84 16.64 6.90
C GLU A 312 10.72 17.21 5.47
N LEU A 313 9.53 17.67 5.07
CA LEU A 313 9.36 18.41 3.81
C LEU A 313 10.22 19.68 3.79
N LEU A 314 10.23 20.44 4.90
CA LEU A 314 11.09 21.62 5.03
C LEU A 314 12.57 21.26 4.97
N LYS A 315 12.99 20.17 5.62
CA LYS A 315 14.39 19.70 5.53
C LYS A 315 14.76 19.33 4.11
N ILE A 316 13.92 18.58 3.39
CA ILE A 316 14.17 18.22 1.99
C ILE A 316 14.22 19.48 1.11
N LEU A 317 13.26 20.39 1.25
CA LEU A 317 13.23 21.67 0.52
C LEU A 317 14.52 22.47 0.73
N LEU A 318 14.95 22.60 1.98
CA LEU A 318 16.21 23.25 2.31
C LEU A 318 17.36 22.45 1.72
N ASP A 319 17.45 21.14 1.93
CA ASP A 319 18.54 20.30 1.44
C ASP A 319 18.80 20.49 -0.05
N GLN A 320 17.72 20.47 -0.83
CA GLN A 320 17.75 20.54 -2.28
C GLN A 320 17.96 21.94 -2.86
N SER A 321 17.81 23.00 -2.06
CA SER A 321 17.73 24.35 -2.60
C SER A 321 19.00 24.83 -3.28
N ASN A 322 20.19 24.33 -2.93
CA ASN A 322 21.49 24.78 -3.42
C ASN A 322 21.69 26.33 -3.48
N VAL A 323 20.78 27.12 -2.92
CA VAL A 323 20.83 28.58 -3.04
C VAL A 323 21.98 29.07 -2.19
N HIS A 324 23.05 29.47 -2.86
CA HIS A 324 23.95 30.49 -2.38
C HIS A 324 23.11 31.74 -2.16
N MET A 325 22.77 32.05 -0.91
CA MET A 325 21.96 33.21 -0.57
C MET A 325 22.77 34.50 -0.74
N ALA A 326 22.95 34.93 -2.00
CA ALA A 326 23.46 36.25 -2.33
C ALA A 326 22.31 37.29 -2.27
N ILE A 327 21.43 37.20 -1.27
CA ILE A 327 20.32 38.12 -1.12
C ILE A 327 20.88 39.44 -0.60
N PRO A 328 20.66 40.59 -1.26
CA PRO A 328 20.96 41.89 -0.67
C PRO A 328 20.05 42.07 0.55
N TRP A 329 20.66 42.05 1.74
CA TRP A 329 20.01 42.25 3.02
C TRP A 329 19.30 43.62 3.03
N ASN A 330 17.97 43.63 3.00
CA ASN A 330 17.16 44.83 3.17
C ASN A 330 16.21 44.66 4.38
N GLU A 331 15.65 45.75 4.89
CA GLU A 331 14.86 45.72 6.14
C GLU A 331 13.63 44.79 6.08
N ASN A 332 13.00 44.64 4.91
CA ASN A 332 11.83 43.78 4.72
C ASN A 332 12.18 42.28 4.68
N THR A 333 13.34 41.92 4.10
CA THR A 333 13.81 40.53 4.10
C THR A 333 14.28 40.10 5.50
N ASN A 334 14.88 41.02 6.26
CA ASN A 334 15.29 40.80 7.64
C ASN A 334 14.09 40.48 8.56
N ASP A 335 12.98 41.20 8.41
CA ASP A 335 11.81 41.02 9.25
C ASP A 335 11.07 39.70 8.97
N SER A 336 10.88 39.31 7.71
CA SER A 336 10.23 38.01 7.40
C SER A 336 11.10 36.82 7.77
N PHE A 337 12.43 36.91 7.57
CA PHE A 337 13.38 35.90 8.01
C PHE A 337 13.42 35.77 9.54
N THR A 338 13.54 36.90 10.25
CA THR A 338 13.56 36.94 11.72
C THR A 338 12.26 36.39 12.30
N ARG A 339 11.10 36.73 11.72
CA ARG A 339 9.80 36.18 12.16
C ARG A 339 9.70 34.68 11.92
N ALA A 340 10.18 34.16 10.79
CA ALA A 340 10.24 32.73 10.52
C ALA A 340 11.19 32.00 11.50
N LEU A 341 12.37 32.56 11.76
CA LEU A 341 13.34 32.00 12.69
C LEU A 341 12.80 31.96 14.13
N ASN A 342 12.20 33.06 14.59
CA ASN A 342 11.54 33.14 15.89
C ASN A 342 10.39 32.13 16.00
N HIS A 343 9.63 31.93 14.92
CA HIS A 343 8.60 30.91 14.88
C HIS A 343 9.18 29.49 15.01
N LEU A 344 10.27 29.17 14.30
CA LEU A 344 10.93 27.86 14.40
C LEU A 344 11.54 27.62 15.80
N ILE A 345 12.16 28.63 16.39
CA ILE A 345 12.73 28.55 17.75
C ILE A 345 11.61 28.32 18.78
N LYS A 346 10.50 29.06 18.67
CA LYS A 346 9.35 28.92 19.58
C LYS A 346 8.69 27.53 19.53
N ASN A 347 8.90 26.77 18.45
CA ASN A 347 8.32 25.44 18.24
C ASN A 347 9.37 24.30 18.33
N ASP A 348 10.53 24.55 18.94
CA ASP A 348 11.63 23.59 19.14
C ASP A 348 12.21 22.97 17.85
N CYS A 349 12.10 23.68 16.71
CA CYS A 349 12.61 23.22 15.42
C CYS A 349 14.10 23.58 15.21
N MET A 350 14.94 23.37 16.23
CA MET A 350 16.35 23.82 16.24
C MET A 350 17.21 23.19 15.13
N ASN A 351 16.83 22.00 14.64
CA ASN A 351 17.50 21.37 13.51
C ASN A 351 17.32 22.19 12.21
N ILE A 352 16.11 22.70 11.96
CA ILE A 352 15.81 23.55 10.79
C ILE A 352 16.52 24.90 10.95
N VAL A 353 16.46 25.49 12.15
CA VAL A 353 17.21 26.71 12.49
C VAL A 353 18.69 26.54 12.16
N ARG A 354 19.31 25.42 12.57
CA ARG A 354 20.72 25.12 12.30
C ARG A 354 21.02 24.96 10.83
N MET A 355 20.14 24.32 10.05
CA MET A 355 20.30 24.19 8.59
C MET A 355 20.26 25.56 7.92
N ILE A 356 19.31 26.42 8.30
CA ILE A 356 19.16 27.78 7.78
C ILE A 356 20.39 28.63 8.16
N THR A 357 20.84 28.58 9.41
CA THR A 357 21.97 29.41 9.89
C THR A 357 23.31 28.94 9.34
N THR A 358 23.57 27.62 9.26
CA THR A 358 24.83 27.09 8.70
C THR A 358 25.02 27.50 7.25
N ARG A 359 23.93 27.49 6.46
CA ARG A 359 23.96 27.91 5.06
C ARG A 359 24.14 29.42 4.88
N ASN A 360 23.59 30.21 5.80
CA ASN A 360 23.81 31.66 5.86
C ASN A 360 25.23 32.06 6.29
N TYR A 361 25.81 31.41 7.30
CA TYR A 361 27.15 31.72 7.81
C TYR A 361 28.25 31.46 6.77
N SER A 362 28.02 30.54 5.84
CA SER A 362 28.92 30.22 4.74
C SER A 362 29.11 31.37 3.73
N LEU A 363 28.30 32.44 3.82
CA LEU A 363 28.33 33.60 2.91
C LEU A 363 29.00 34.84 3.51
N ASN A 364 29.07 34.96 4.84
CA ASN A 364 29.69 36.14 5.49
C ASN A 364 31.23 36.10 5.52
N THR A 365 31.87 35.12 4.89
CA THR A 365 33.34 35.04 4.77
C THR A 365 33.87 35.46 3.41
N TRP A 366 33.05 36.03 2.52
CA TRP A 366 33.50 36.46 1.19
C TRP A 366 32.93 37.80 0.73
N SER A 367 33.09 38.82 1.58
CA SER A 367 33.16 40.22 1.13
C SER A 367 33.79 41.07 2.23
N GLY A 368 35.06 41.42 2.07
CA GLY A 368 35.78 42.34 2.96
C GLY A 368 37.12 41.80 3.43
N GLU A 369 38.18 42.53 3.11
CA GLU A 369 39.57 42.30 3.49
C GLU A 369 39.72 41.97 4.98
N ASN A 370 39.95 40.69 5.29
CA ASN A 370 40.71 40.16 6.45
C ASN A 370 40.63 38.61 6.44
N ALA A 371 41.00 38.01 5.31
CA ALA A 371 41.15 36.56 5.18
C ALA A 371 42.52 36.10 5.71
N SER A 372 42.71 36.22 7.02
CA SER A 372 43.91 35.69 7.69
C SER A 372 43.71 35.64 9.20
N ASN A 373 42.79 34.79 9.70
CA ASN A 373 42.87 34.14 11.04
C ASN A 373 41.62 33.31 11.41
N VAL A 374 41.21 32.34 10.60
CA VAL A 374 40.33 31.27 11.10
C VAL A 374 41.02 29.94 10.89
N GLN A 375 41.64 29.43 11.97
CA GLN A 375 42.17 28.07 11.98
C GLN A 375 41.04 27.07 12.19
N PRO A 376 41.08 25.89 11.54
CA PRO A 376 40.12 24.82 11.79
C PRO A 376 40.17 24.39 13.27
N LEU A 377 38.99 24.09 13.83
CA LEU A 377 38.87 23.59 15.20
C LEU A 377 39.70 22.32 15.36
N LYS A 378 40.54 22.27 16.39
CA LYS A 378 41.41 21.12 16.63
C LYS A 378 40.57 19.92 17.09
N GLN A 379 40.91 18.70 16.68
CA GLN A 379 40.26 17.53 17.25
C GLN A 379 40.56 17.43 18.75
N CYS A 380 39.52 17.23 19.56
CA CYS A 380 39.71 16.99 20.99
C CYS A 380 40.45 15.67 21.19
N ARG A 381 41.57 15.70 21.92
CA ARG A 381 42.40 14.51 22.22
C ARG A 381 41.62 13.38 22.91
N TYR A 382 40.51 13.72 23.59
CA TYR A 382 39.69 12.76 24.33
C TYR A 382 38.46 12.26 23.55
N GLY A 383 38.25 12.72 22.31
CA GLY A 383 37.19 12.25 21.41
C GLY A 383 35.79 12.21 22.06
N ALA A 384 34.97 11.21 21.73
CA ALA A 384 33.61 11.07 22.27
C ALA A 384 33.54 10.88 23.80
N SER A 385 34.67 10.77 24.49
CA SER A 385 34.79 10.56 25.94
C SER A 385 35.22 11.83 26.71
N CYS A 386 35.30 12.98 26.05
CA CYS A 386 35.67 14.24 26.70
C CYS A 386 34.63 14.68 27.74
N TYR A 387 35.07 14.94 28.97
CA TYR A 387 34.21 15.35 30.09
C TYR A 387 33.66 16.79 29.93
N ASN A 388 34.28 17.59 29.06
CA ASN A 388 33.93 18.99 28.81
C ASN A 388 33.06 19.19 27.56
N GLN A 389 32.36 18.14 27.08
CA GLN A 389 31.46 18.21 25.92
C GLN A 389 30.27 19.16 26.11
N SER A 390 29.98 19.56 27.35
CA SER A 390 28.93 20.51 27.72
C SER A 390 29.48 21.91 28.06
N ASP A 391 30.79 22.13 28.01
CA ASP A 391 31.41 23.44 28.26
C ASP A 391 31.46 24.28 26.96
N PRO A 392 30.73 25.41 26.88
CA PRO A 392 30.66 26.24 25.69
C PRO A 392 32.01 26.77 25.21
N THR A 393 32.93 27.06 26.14
CA THR A 393 34.25 27.61 25.81
C THR A 393 35.17 26.54 25.20
N HIS A 394 35.02 25.30 25.67
CA HIS A 394 35.74 24.15 25.14
C HIS A 394 35.22 23.74 23.76
N CYS A 395 33.90 23.69 23.59
CA CYS A 395 33.27 23.37 22.30
C CYS A 395 33.54 24.42 21.21
N ALA A 396 33.82 25.67 21.58
CA ALA A 396 34.23 26.71 20.65
C ALA A 396 35.66 26.53 20.11
N SER A 397 36.48 25.65 20.70
CA SER A 397 37.89 25.44 20.33
C SER A 397 38.19 24.03 19.82
N PHE A 398 37.32 23.03 20.09
CA PHE A 398 37.59 21.62 19.79
C PHE A 398 36.38 20.84 19.24
N GLN A 399 36.64 19.93 18.29
CA GLN A 399 35.63 19.06 17.67
C GLN A 399 35.61 17.65 18.32
N HIS A 400 34.40 17.08 18.51
CA HIS A 400 34.17 15.74 19.07
C HIS A 400 33.29 14.88 18.13
N PRO A 401 33.58 13.57 17.94
CA PRO A 401 32.68 12.65 17.24
C PRO A 401 31.44 12.32 18.10
N THR A 402 30.26 12.26 17.48
CA THR A 402 28.98 12.01 18.17
C THR A 402 28.90 10.60 18.74
N ARG A 403 28.58 10.49 20.03
CA ARG A 403 28.38 9.23 20.76
C ARG A 403 26.94 8.75 20.54
N THR A 404 26.77 7.56 19.95
CA THR A 404 25.48 6.87 19.89
C THR A 404 25.18 6.25 21.26
N SER A 405 24.29 6.85 22.06
CA SER A 405 23.70 6.17 23.22
C SER A 405 22.48 6.87 23.78
N SER A 406 21.40 6.09 23.97
CA SER A 406 20.50 6.04 25.13
C SER A 406 19.97 7.34 25.75
N PHE A 407 18.64 7.45 25.77
CA PHE A 407 17.77 8.06 26.79
C PHE A 407 18.43 8.96 27.87
N VAL A 408 18.00 10.23 27.94
CA VAL A 408 17.23 10.80 29.08
C VAL A 408 16.84 12.24 28.76
N ALA A 409 15.60 12.57 29.11
CA ALA A 409 14.99 13.88 29.05
C ALA A 409 15.36 14.78 30.24
N ALA A 410 15.06 16.06 30.04
CA ALA A 410 14.79 17.12 31.03
C ALA A 410 15.98 17.95 31.54
N ALA A 411 16.03 19.18 31.04
CA ALA A 411 16.30 20.36 31.86
C ALA A 411 15.51 21.55 31.29
N THR A 412 14.37 21.85 31.92
CA THR A 412 13.74 23.17 31.87
C THR A 412 14.56 24.13 32.73
N ASN A 413 14.84 25.31 32.18
CA ASN A 413 15.50 26.42 32.87
C ASN A 413 14.69 26.89 34.09
N ASP A 414 15.40 27.24 35.16
CA ASP A 414 15.07 28.43 35.95
C ASP A 414 16.36 29.11 36.42
N THR A 415 16.45 30.39 36.07
CA THR A 415 17.50 31.34 36.44
C THR A 415 17.14 32.02 37.75
N LYS A 416 18.10 32.14 38.69
CA LYS A 416 18.33 33.36 39.49
C LYS A 416 19.58 33.29 40.40
N SER A 417 20.51 34.18 40.06
CA SER A 417 21.37 35.05 40.89
C SER A 417 21.79 34.67 42.33
N SER A 418 23.12 34.60 42.49
CA SER A 418 23.99 35.32 43.45
C SER A 418 23.96 35.03 44.97
N ASN A 419 25.19 34.85 45.47
CA ASN A 419 25.79 35.31 46.74
C ASN A 419 25.84 34.41 47.99
N THR A 420 27.08 33.97 48.26
CA THR A 420 27.87 34.01 49.52
C THR A 420 27.43 33.34 50.83
N ASN A 421 28.40 32.56 51.35
CA ASN A 421 28.76 32.29 52.76
C ASN A 421 28.05 31.19 53.58
N SER A 422 28.79 30.08 53.72
CA SER A 422 29.19 29.39 54.97
C SER A 422 28.25 29.41 56.18
N ASN A 423 27.70 28.24 56.57
CA ASN A 423 28.25 27.45 57.70
C ASN A 423 27.48 26.14 57.92
N THR A 424 28.24 25.16 58.41
CA THR A 424 27.96 23.77 58.77
C THR A 424 26.72 23.53 59.66
N SER A 425 25.90 22.55 59.28
CA SER A 425 25.32 21.58 60.22
C SER A 425 25.07 20.23 59.51
N LEU A 426 25.68 19.15 60.01
CA LEU A 426 25.36 17.79 59.60
C LEU A 426 23.96 17.45 60.10
N SER A 427 23.01 17.23 59.17
CA SER A 427 21.77 16.52 59.46
C SER A 427 21.71 15.27 58.60
N ASN A 428 21.71 14.10 59.27
CA ASN A 428 21.41 12.81 58.66
C ASN A 428 19.95 12.82 58.21
N THR A 429 19.70 13.17 56.94
CA THR A 429 18.38 13.06 56.33
C THR A 429 18.36 11.84 55.42
N LYS A 430 17.56 10.83 55.79
CA LYS A 430 17.27 9.69 54.91
C LYS A 430 16.58 10.24 53.66
N GLN A 431 16.97 9.76 52.48
CA GLN A 431 16.37 10.21 51.23
C GLN A 431 14.88 9.82 51.18
N GLU A 432 14.02 10.65 50.59
CA GLU A 432 12.62 10.28 50.41
C GLU A 432 12.49 9.12 49.43
N CYS A 433 11.70 8.10 49.80
CA CYS A 433 11.44 6.99 48.91
C CYS A 433 10.68 7.49 47.67
N ARG A 434 11.17 7.15 46.47
CA ARG A 434 10.56 7.53 45.18
C ARG A 434 9.10 7.08 45.04
N TYR A 435 8.68 6.08 45.81
CA TYR A 435 7.31 5.54 45.81
C TYR A 435 6.41 6.12 46.93
N GLY A 436 6.91 7.05 47.75
CA GLY A 436 6.15 7.77 48.78
C GLY A 436 5.36 6.84 49.72
N ALA A 437 4.16 7.26 50.12
CA ALA A 437 3.28 6.47 50.98
C ALA A 437 2.80 5.13 50.37
N SER A 438 3.13 4.87 49.11
CA SER A 438 2.74 3.67 48.35
C SER A 438 3.88 2.65 48.17
N CYS A 439 5.05 2.89 48.79
CA CYS A 439 6.18 1.95 48.74
C CYS A 439 5.81 0.59 49.35
N HIS A 440 6.11 -0.50 48.63
CA HIS A 440 5.79 -1.86 49.10
C HIS A 440 6.74 -2.35 50.20
N ASP A 441 7.93 -1.76 50.30
CA ASP A 441 9.02 -2.14 51.21
C ASP A 441 9.04 -1.33 52.52
N GLN A 442 7.89 -0.73 52.91
CA GLN A 442 7.76 0.05 54.14
C GLN A 442 8.04 -0.75 55.42
N SER A 443 8.01 -2.08 55.35
CA SER A 443 8.32 -2.98 56.46
C SER A 443 9.74 -3.56 56.41
N ASP A 444 10.55 -3.29 55.38
CA ASP A 444 11.93 -3.77 55.30
C ASP A 444 12.88 -2.88 56.14
N PRO A 445 13.53 -3.42 57.18
CA PRO A 445 14.41 -2.65 58.06
C PRO A 445 15.62 -2.03 57.34
N THR A 446 16.14 -2.68 56.30
CA THR A 446 17.29 -2.19 55.54
C THR A 446 16.92 -1.08 54.57
N HIS A 447 15.72 -1.17 53.99
CA HIS A 447 15.13 -0.12 53.17
C HIS A 447 14.78 1.12 54.02
N CYS A 448 14.10 0.93 55.16
CA CYS A 448 13.72 2.00 56.08
C CYS A 448 14.92 2.64 56.81
N ALA A 449 16.09 1.99 56.84
CA ALA A 449 17.34 2.61 57.28
C ALA A 449 17.89 3.65 56.28
N ARG A 450 17.55 3.53 55.00
CA ARG A 450 18.07 4.38 53.92
C ARG A 450 17.07 5.42 53.42
N PHE A 451 15.78 5.10 53.48
CA PHE A 451 14.71 5.93 52.93
C PHE A 451 13.63 6.30 53.96
N GLN A 452 13.02 7.48 53.82
CA GLN A 452 11.90 7.95 54.61
C GLN A 452 10.59 7.97 53.80
N HIS A 453 9.45 7.67 54.44
CA HIS A 453 8.12 7.66 53.85
C HIS A 453 7.19 8.63 54.58
N PRO A 454 6.32 9.38 53.89
CA PRO A 454 5.33 10.24 54.53
C PRO A 454 4.27 9.38 55.24
N THR A 455 4.00 9.66 56.52
CA THR A 455 2.96 8.98 57.30
C THR A 455 1.58 9.35 56.79
N ARG A 456 0.73 8.34 56.52
CA ARG A 456 -0.70 8.54 56.17
C ARG A 456 -1.42 9.21 57.35
N THR A 457 -1.75 10.49 57.23
CA THR A 457 -2.73 11.14 58.10
C THR A 457 -4.14 10.67 57.76
N SER A 458 -4.71 9.91 58.68
CA SER A 458 -6.13 9.58 58.76
C SER A 458 -6.95 10.82 59.11
N SER A 459 -7.89 11.22 58.26
CA SER A 459 -8.93 12.19 58.61
C SER A 459 -10.32 11.58 58.44
N PHE A 460 -10.75 10.90 59.50
CA PHE A 460 -12.15 10.81 59.92
C PHE A 460 -12.17 10.79 61.45
N VAL A 461 -12.85 11.76 62.07
CA VAL A 461 -13.93 11.58 63.07
C VAL A 461 -14.31 12.92 63.74
N ALA A 462 -15.63 13.18 63.71
CA ALA A 462 -16.50 13.96 64.60
C ALA A 462 -16.41 15.49 64.75
N ALA A 463 -17.51 16.16 64.38
CA ALA A 463 -18.36 16.86 65.36
C ALA A 463 -19.79 17.03 64.82
N ALA A 464 -20.76 16.57 65.61
CA ALA A 464 -22.19 16.80 65.48
C ALA A 464 -22.55 18.20 66.03
N THR A 465 -23.61 18.83 65.49
CA THR A 465 -24.87 19.15 66.18
C THR A 465 -25.77 20.05 65.31
N ASN A 466 -27.05 19.63 65.23
CA ASN A 466 -28.30 20.40 65.19
C ASN A 466 -28.43 21.63 64.27
N ASP A 467 -29.32 21.55 63.28
CA ASP A 467 -30.65 22.13 63.50
C ASP A 467 -31.75 21.58 62.57
N THR A 468 -32.95 21.59 63.15
CA THR A 468 -34.20 20.94 62.77
C THR A 468 -35.06 21.85 61.91
N GLN A 469 -35.70 21.33 60.84
CA GLN A 469 -37.15 21.50 60.60
C GLN A 469 -37.68 20.63 59.44
N SER A 470 -38.86 20.06 59.70
CA SER A 470 -39.81 19.26 58.90
C SER A 470 -40.06 19.76 57.46
N SER A 471 -40.46 18.95 56.47
CA SER A 471 -41.69 18.14 56.45
C SER A 471 -41.80 17.15 55.27
N ASN A 472 -42.54 16.05 55.50
CA ASN A 472 -42.97 14.99 54.58
C ASN A 472 -43.49 15.43 53.21
N THR A 473 -43.21 14.66 52.13
CA THR A 473 -44.22 13.97 51.28
C THR A 473 -43.61 13.12 50.14
N SER A 474 -44.20 11.93 49.95
CA SER A 474 -44.22 11.04 48.76
C SER A 474 -42.91 10.42 48.22
N LEU A 475 -42.73 9.11 48.47
CA LEU A 475 -41.85 8.23 47.71
C LEU A 475 -42.33 8.13 46.24
N SER A 476 -41.46 8.45 45.29
CA SER A 476 -41.54 7.96 43.91
C SER A 476 -40.26 7.20 43.56
N ASN A 477 -40.37 5.88 43.39
CA ASN A 477 -39.28 5.03 42.90
C ASN A 477 -39.13 5.26 41.39
N THR A 478 -38.26 6.19 40.99
CA THR A 478 -37.90 6.40 39.58
C THR A 478 -36.61 5.63 39.26
N LYS A 479 -36.75 4.53 38.50
CA LYS A 479 -35.62 3.79 37.91
C LYS A 479 -34.84 4.75 36.98
N LYS A 480 -33.50 4.69 36.98
CA LYS A 480 -32.66 5.60 36.18
C LYS A 480 -32.78 5.28 34.69
N GLN A 481 -32.69 6.27 33.79
CA GLN A 481 -32.68 5.96 32.34
C GLN A 481 -31.42 5.18 31.95
N CYS A 482 -31.58 4.14 31.14
CA CYS A 482 -30.45 3.39 30.59
C CYS A 482 -29.67 4.27 29.60
N ARG A 483 -28.34 4.32 29.76
CA ARG A 483 -27.44 5.11 28.90
C ARG A 483 -27.52 4.71 27.41
N TYR A 484 -27.98 3.50 27.12
CA TYR A 484 -28.09 2.96 25.76
C TYR A 484 -29.50 3.10 25.15
N GLY A 485 -30.47 3.70 25.89
CA GLY A 485 -31.80 4.01 25.38
C GLY A 485 -32.52 2.82 24.71
N ALA A 486 -33.28 3.07 23.65
CA ALA A 486 -33.99 2.02 22.90
C ALA A 486 -33.05 0.99 22.21
N SER A 487 -31.73 1.18 22.27
CA SER A 487 -30.70 0.32 21.65
C SER A 487 -29.99 -0.58 22.67
N CYS A 488 -30.40 -0.59 23.94
CA CYS A 488 -29.80 -1.46 24.95
C CYS A 488 -30.03 -2.95 24.63
N HIS A 489 -28.96 -3.75 24.61
CA HIS A 489 -29.04 -5.19 24.37
C HIS A 489 -29.62 -5.98 25.54
N ASP A 490 -29.62 -5.40 26.74
CA ASP A 490 -30.08 -6.03 27.99
C ASP A 490 -31.54 -5.69 28.32
N GLN A 491 -32.33 -5.27 27.32
CA GLN A 491 -33.77 -4.97 27.48
C GLN A 491 -34.61 -6.18 27.89
N SER A 492 -34.07 -7.39 27.78
CA SER A 492 -34.70 -8.64 28.21
C SER A 492 -34.13 -9.20 29.53
N ASP A 493 -33.11 -8.57 30.14
CA ASP A 493 -32.56 -8.99 31.43
C ASP A 493 -33.40 -8.41 32.60
N PRO A 494 -34.08 -9.24 33.40
CA PRO A 494 -34.93 -8.78 34.49
C PRO A 494 -34.19 -7.94 35.54
N THR A 495 -32.94 -8.28 35.83
CA THR A 495 -32.12 -7.58 36.84
C THR A 495 -31.68 -6.20 36.36
N HIS A 496 -31.46 -6.05 35.06
CA HIS A 496 -31.17 -4.79 34.41
C HIS A 496 -32.43 -3.91 34.32
N CYS A 497 -33.56 -4.47 33.90
CA CYS A 497 -34.85 -3.78 33.82
C CYS A 497 -35.39 -3.35 35.19
N ASP A 498 -34.93 -3.95 36.29
CA ASP A 498 -35.23 -3.50 37.65
C ASP A 498 -34.47 -2.26 38.09
N ARG A 499 -33.35 -1.97 37.43
CA ARG A 499 -32.50 -0.81 37.75
C ARG A 499 -32.68 0.34 36.76
N PHE A 500 -33.05 0.03 35.52
CA PHE A 500 -33.06 1.01 34.43
C PHE A 500 -34.36 1.02 33.60
N GLN A 501 -34.75 2.21 33.11
CA GLN A 501 -35.90 2.42 32.21
C GLN A 501 -35.45 2.68 30.76
N HIS A 502 -36.21 2.15 29.79
CA HIS A 502 -36.00 2.29 28.35
C HIS A 502 -37.24 2.91 27.66
N PRO A 503 -37.09 3.77 26.64
CA PRO A 503 -38.20 4.28 25.84
C PRO A 503 -38.75 3.21 24.88
N THR A 504 -40.09 3.04 24.83
CA THR A 504 -40.78 2.08 23.95
C THR A 504 -40.71 2.50 22.47
N ARG A 505 -40.32 1.55 21.60
CA ARG A 505 -40.22 1.71 20.13
C ARG A 505 -41.62 1.70 19.49
N THR A 506 -42.07 2.83 18.93
CA THR A 506 -43.26 2.87 18.06
C THR A 506 -42.92 2.47 16.63
N SER A 507 -43.63 1.47 16.11
CA SER A 507 -43.64 1.01 14.73
C SER A 507 -44.52 1.88 13.84
N SER A 508 -44.03 2.29 12.67
CA SER A 508 -44.89 2.71 11.56
C SER A 508 -44.27 2.32 10.22
N PHE A 509 -44.81 1.23 9.66
CA PHE A 509 -44.85 0.96 8.22
C PHE A 509 -45.80 1.94 7.54
N VAL A 510 -45.43 2.50 6.39
CA VAL A 510 -46.35 2.75 5.27
C VAL A 510 -45.59 2.46 3.97
N ALA A 511 -46.22 1.64 3.13
CA ALA A 511 -45.80 1.28 1.78
C ALA A 511 -46.26 2.34 0.77
N GLU A 512 -45.51 2.54 -0.30
CA GLU A 512 -46.08 3.01 -1.56
C GLU A 512 -45.28 2.43 -2.74
N ALA A 513 -45.99 1.65 -3.55
CA ALA A 513 -45.55 1.08 -4.81
C ALA A 513 -46.20 1.87 -5.93
N THR A 514 -45.44 2.21 -6.98
CA THR A 514 -45.99 2.43 -8.31
C THR A 514 -45.08 1.82 -9.36
N ASN A 515 -45.69 0.99 -10.19
CA ASN A 515 -45.19 0.40 -11.41
C ASN A 515 -44.80 1.47 -12.44
N ASP A 516 -43.78 1.18 -13.24
CA ASP A 516 -43.90 1.29 -14.70
C ASP A 516 -42.87 0.39 -15.39
N THR A 517 -43.39 -0.68 -15.99
CA THR A 517 -42.74 -1.49 -17.02
C THR A 517 -43.15 -0.97 -18.38
N GLN A 518 -42.20 -0.65 -19.26
CA GLN A 518 -42.28 -1.01 -20.69
C GLN A 518 -40.93 -0.90 -21.43
N SER A 519 -40.46 -2.07 -21.85
CA SER A 519 -39.76 -2.42 -23.09
C SER A 519 -38.79 -1.45 -23.78
N SER A 520 -37.53 -1.87 -23.90
CA SER A 520 -36.91 -2.06 -25.24
C SER A 520 -35.67 -2.96 -25.13
N ASN A 521 -35.86 -4.23 -25.48
CA ASN A 521 -34.81 -5.17 -25.84
C ASN A 521 -34.38 -4.85 -27.28
N THR A 522 -33.15 -4.39 -27.50
CA THR A 522 -32.41 -4.60 -28.74
C THR A 522 -30.90 -4.39 -28.52
N ASN A 523 -30.12 -5.44 -28.79
CA ASN A 523 -28.73 -5.44 -29.27
C ASN A 523 -27.68 -4.59 -28.51
N LEU A 524 -27.00 -5.21 -27.54
CA LEU A 524 -25.72 -4.73 -26.99
C LEU A 524 -24.74 -5.90 -26.75
N ASN A 525 -24.66 -6.84 -27.68
CA ASN A 525 -23.59 -7.84 -27.76
C ASN A 525 -22.70 -7.53 -28.98
N THR A 526 -21.89 -6.47 -28.88
CA THR A 526 -20.66 -6.22 -29.68
C THR A 526 -20.25 -4.74 -29.52
N ALA A 527 -19.72 -4.34 -28.36
CA ALA A 527 -18.92 -3.10 -28.20
C ALA A 527 -18.46 -2.92 -26.75
N ARG A 528 -17.68 -3.87 -26.22
CA ARG A 528 -16.93 -3.64 -24.97
C ARG A 528 -15.65 -4.45 -24.93
N SER A 529 -14.92 -4.40 -26.04
CA SER A 529 -13.51 -4.77 -26.07
C SER A 529 -12.77 -3.55 -26.62
N SER A 530 -12.17 -2.77 -25.72
CA SER A 530 -10.90 -2.07 -25.96
C SER A 530 -10.58 -1.07 -24.85
N ARG A 531 -9.29 -1.10 -24.47
CA ARG A 531 -8.46 -0.07 -23.80
C ARG A 531 -8.12 -0.35 -22.33
N ILE A 532 -7.14 -1.23 -22.16
CA ILE A 532 -6.14 -1.21 -21.06
C ILE A 532 -4.76 -1.08 -21.71
N HIS A 533 -3.89 -0.30 -21.07
CA HIS A 533 -2.53 0.09 -21.44
C HIS A 533 -1.66 -1.10 -21.90
N THR A 534 -1.16 -1.06 -23.13
CA THR A 534 -0.18 -2.02 -23.65
C THR A 534 1.24 -1.55 -23.30
N ASN A 535 1.85 -2.16 -22.28
CA ASN A 535 3.32 -2.18 -22.15
C ASN A 535 3.90 -3.10 -23.24
N HIS A 536 5.08 -2.78 -23.77
CA HIS A 536 5.70 -3.53 -24.87
C HIS A 536 5.85 -5.05 -24.62
N GLY A 537 6.00 -5.47 -23.36
CA GLY A 537 6.08 -6.89 -22.97
C GLY A 537 4.74 -7.65 -22.99
N ASP A 538 3.61 -6.96 -22.92
CA ASP A 538 2.28 -7.58 -23.00
C ASP A 538 1.97 -8.03 -24.44
N ASP A 539 2.31 -7.21 -25.44
CA ASP A 539 2.14 -7.58 -26.85
C ASP A 539 2.99 -8.80 -27.23
N ASP A 540 4.21 -8.90 -26.71
CA ASP A 540 5.10 -10.03 -26.94
C ASP A 540 4.58 -11.33 -26.29
N MET A 541 4.07 -11.27 -25.05
CA MET A 541 3.44 -12.43 -24.43
C MET A 541 2.14 -12.84 -25.13
N GLN A 542 1.36 -11.89 -25.65
CA GLN A 542 0.18 -12.20 -26.46
C GLN A 542 0.54 -12.88 -27.78
N LYS A 543 1.64 -12.49 -28.43
CA LYS A 543 2.18 -13.18 -29.62
C LYS A 543 2.71 -14.57 -29.25
N ALA A 544 3.41 -14.69 -28.13
CA ALA A 544 3.91 -15.96 -27.62
C ALA A 544 2.76 -16.95 -27.40
N TYR A 545 1.67 -16.53 -26.73
CA TYR A 545 0.48 -17.37 -26.54
C TYR A 545 -0.24 -17.74 -27.82
N ARG A 546 -0.25 -16.86 -28.84
CA ARG A 546 -0.81 -17.19 -30.15
C ARG A 546 -0.01 -18.30 -30.84
N ILE A 547 1.32 -18.18 -30.83
CA ILE A 547 2.24 -19.17 -31.41
C ILE A 547 2.19 -20.48 -30.61
N GLY A 548 2.38 -20.41 -29.29
CA GLY A 548 2.35 -21.57 -28.40
C GLY A 548 1.01 -22.28 -28.40
N GLY A 549 -0.09 -21.51 -28.52
CA GLY A 549 -1.44 -22.04 -28.70
C GLY A 549 -1.61 -22.80 -30.01
N ALA A 550 -1.11 -22.28 -31.12
CA ALA A 550 -1.15 -23.00 -32.39
C ALA A 550 -0.32 -24.29 -32.35
N ILE A 551 0.87 -24.23 -31.74
CA ILE A 551 1.74 -25.40 -31.52
C ILE A 551 1.03 -26.47 -30.70
N ALA A 552 0.38 -26.09 -29.61
CA ALA A 552 -0.33 -27.03 -28.74
C ALA A 552 -1.57 -27.62 -29.42
N LEU A 553 -2.36 -26.78 -30.11
CA LEU A 553 -3.58 -27.21 -30.78
C LEU A 553 -3.31 -28.22 -31.91
N GLU A 554 -2.27 -28.02 -32.72
CA GLU A 554 -1.92 -28.92 -33.83
C GLU A 554 -1.57 -30.34 -33.34
N ARG A 555 -1.11 -30.47 -32.10
CA ARG A 555 -0.71 -31.75 -31.49
C ARG A 555 -1.83 -32.53 -30.86
N LEU A 556 -2.94 -31.87 -30.54
CA LEU A 556 -4.11 -32.55 -30.01
C LEU A 556 -4.61 -33.57 -31.04
N SER A 557 -5.29 -34.61 -30.55
CA SER A 557 -5.96 -35.56 -31.45
C SER A 557 -6.99 -34.82 -32.32
N GLN A 558 -7.28 -35.33 -33.52
CA GLN A 558 -8.32 -34.73 -34.38
C GLN A 558 -9.68 -34.65 -33.68
N GLN A 559 -9.97 -35.63 -32.81
CA GLN A 559 -11.16 -35.63 -31.95
C GLN A 559 -11.15 -34.43 -31.00
N ASP A 560 -10.06 -34.20 -30.26
CA ASP A 560 -9.94 -33.10 -29.30
C ASP A 560 -10.01 -31.73 -29.98
N GLN A 561 -9.34 -31.57 -31.12
CA GLN A 561 -9.42 -30.34 -31.92
C GLN A 561 -10.87 -30.04 -32.33
N THR A 562 -11.61 -31.07 -32.74
CA THR A 562 -13.03 -30.94 -33.12
C THR A 562 -13.91 -30.62 -31.91
N THR A 563 -13.69 -31.29 -30.79
CA THR A 563 -14.40 -31.04 -29.53
C THR A 563 -14.21 -29.60 -29.05
N ILE A 564 -12.97 -29.10 -29.05
CA ILE A 564 -12.65 -27.72 -28.68
C ILE A 564 -13.32 -26.72 -29.63
N LYS A 565 -13.21 -26.93 -30.95
CA LYS A 565 -13.82 -26.03 -31.95
C LYS A 565 -15.34 -25.91 -31.77
N ASN A 566 -15.99 -27.00 -31.39
CA ASN A 566 -17.43 -27.08 -31.20
C ASN A 566 -17.89 -26.81 -29.76
N MET A 567 -17.00 -26.35 -28.87
CA MET A 567 -17.35 -26.08 -27.49
C MET A 567 -18.42 -24.97 -27.37
N ARG A 568 -19.21 -25.05 -26.30
CA ARG A 568 -20.21 -24.03 -25.92
C ARG A 568 -19.53 -22.86 -25.21
N GLU A 569 -20.14 -21.67 -25.27
CA GLU A 569 -19.64 -20.47 -24.58
C GLU A 569 -19.66 -20.59 -23.04
N ASP A 570 -20.58 -21.40 -22.52
CA ASP A 570 -20.73 -21.68 -21.10
C ASP A 570 -19.93 -22.89 -20.62
N ALA A 571 -19.17 -23.56 -21.51
CA ALA A 571 -18.37 -24.73 -21.12
C ALA A 571 -17.18 -24.36 -20.25
N VAL A 572 -16.63 -23.15 -20.44
CA VAL A 572 -15.56 -22.59 -19.61
C VAL A 572 -16.09 -21.34 -18.93
N ILE A 573 -15.98 -21.30 -17.60
CA ILE A 573 -16.32 -20.14 -16.79
C ILE A 573 -15.04 -19.53 -16.24
N VAL A 574 -14.88 -18.23 -16.36
CA VAL A 574 -13.77 -17.48 -15.76
C VAL A 574 -14.30 -16.64 -14.61
N VAL A 575 -13.72 -16.85 -13.44
CA VAL A 575 -13.92 -16.02 -12.26
C VAL A 575 -12.71 -15.10 -12.12
N PRO A 576 -12.88 -13.78 -12.35
CA PRO A 576 -11.78 -12.83 -12.29
C PRO A 576 -11.11 -12.79 -10.92
N GLY A 577 -9.80 -12.54 -10.94
CA GLY A 577 -8.93 -12.42 -9.78
C GLY A 577 -8.33 -11.03 -9.65
N THR A 578 -7.31 -10.90 -8.80
CA THR A 578 -6.58 -9.66 -8.55
C THR A 578 -5.45 -9.44 -9.55
N TYR A 579 -4.69 -10.49 -9.89
CA TYR A 579 -3.46 -10.38 -10.70
C TYR A 579 -3.45 -11.26 -11.96
N ASP A 580 -4.04 -12.45 -11.90
CA ASP A 580 -4.09 -13.34 -13.07
C ASP A 580 -5.25 -13.00 -14.02
N HIS A 581 -5.03 -13.23 -15.32
CA HIS A 581 -5.92 -12.86 -16.43
C HIS A 581 -6.04 -13.99 -17.47
N ILE A 582 -6.47 -15.18 -17.03
CA ILE A 582 -6.71 -16.33 -17.92
C ILE A 582 -7.64 -16.01 -19.10
N ASP A 583 -8.58 -15.06 -18.95
CA ASP A 583 -9.47 -14.60 -20.01
C ASP A 583 -8.69 -14.07 -21.23
N GLN A 584 -7.57 -13.38 -21.00
CA GLN A 584 -6.70 -12.89 -22.06
C GLN A 584 -6.00 -14.05 -22.77
N VAL A 585 -5.52 -15.04 -22.01
CA VAL A 585 -4.87 -16.24 -22.55
C VAL A 585 -5.88 -17.07 -23.37
N LEU A 586 -7.05 -17.38 -22.82
CA LEU A 586 -8.13 -18.10 -23.50
C LEU A 586 -8.54 -17.42 -24.82
N THR A 587 -8.58 -16.09 -24.82
CA THR A 587 -8.84 -15.30 -26.04
C THR A 587 -7.79 -15.57 -27.12
N LYS A 588 -6.49 -15.63 -26.77
CA LYS A 588 -5.41 -15.93 -27.74
C LYS A 588 -5.40 -17.39 -28.18
N LEU A 589 -5.91 -18.29 -27.33
CA LEU A 589 -6.13 -19.70 -27.67
C LEU A 589 -7.42 -19.93 -28.47
N ASN A 590 -8.21 -18.90 -28.75
CA ASN A 590 -9.53 -19.00 -29.40
C ASN A 590 -10.49 -19.97 -28.68
N LEU A 591 -10.40 -20.04 -27.34
CA LEU A 591 -11.32 -20.80 -26.51
C LEU A 591 -12.51 -19.92 -26.12
N LYS A 592 -13.72 -20.47 -26.17
CA LYS A 592 -14.93 -19.77 -25.74
C LYS A 592 -15.06 -19.85 -24.23
N PHE A 593 -15.44 -18.75 -23.60
CA PHE A 593 -15.66 -18.70 -22.16
C PHE A 593 -16.71 -17.65 -21.78
N SER A 594 -17.26 -17.78 -20.59
CA SER A 594 -18.12 -16.78 -19.94
C SER A 594 -17.48 -16.27 -18.67
N ILE A 595 -17.62 -14.98 -18.38
CA ILE A 595 -17.10 -14.38 -17.13
C ILE A 595 -18.21 -14.34 -16.08
N VAL A 596 -17.89 -14.74 -14.86
CA VAL A 596 -18.79 -14.67 -13.68
C VAL A 596 -18.04 -14.03 -12.53
N GLN A 597 -18.61 -13.01 -11.90
CA GLN A 597 -17.98 -12.32 -10.78
C GLN A 597 -18.03 -13.16 -9.50
N GLN A 598 -17.06 -12.99 -8.60
CA GLN A 598 -16.94 -13.79 -7.37
C GLN A 598 -18.21 -13.78 -6.51
N HIS A 599 -18.89 -12.63 -6.40
CA HIS A 599 -20.14 -12.51 -5.63
C HIS A 599 -21.35 -13.16 -6.31
N GLU A 600 -21.32 -13.32 -7.64
CA GLU A 600 -22.41 -13.96 -8.40
C GLU A 600 -22.39 -15.48 -8.24
N LEU A 601 -21.24 -16.07 -7.88
CA LEU A 601 -21.08 -17.52 -7.72
C LEU A 601 -22.06 -18.12 -6.70
N ILE A 602 -22.43 -17.35 -5.67
CA ILE A 602 -23.38 -17.75 -4.62
C ILE A 602 -24.73 -18.15 -5.22
N ASN A 603 -25.13 -17.55 -6.34
CA ASN A 603 -26.41 -17.85 -7.00
C ASN A 603 -26.23 -18.45 -8.39
N TYR A 604 -24.99 -18.63 -8.85
CA TYR A 604 -24.72 -19.12 -10.19
C TYR A 604 -25.16 -20.60 -10.33
N PRO A 605 -25.88 -20.95 -11.40
CA PRO A 605 -26.40 -22.29 -11.63
C PRO A 605 -25.37 -23.16 -12.36
N PHE A 606 -24.30 -23.56 -11.67
CA PHE A 606 -23.24 -24.39 -12.24
C PHE A 606 -23.77 -25.71 -12.82
N ARG A 607 -23.11 -26.17 -13.89
CA ARG A 607 -23.38 -27.44 -14.56
C ARG A 607 -22.14 -28.32 -14.49
N ALA A 608 -22.35 -29.63 -14.32
CA ALA A 608 -21.24 -30.57 -14.18
C ALA A 608 -20.26 -30.53 -15.37
N TYR A 609 -20.71 -30.29 -16.60
CA TYR A 609 -19.82 -30.25 -17.76
C TYR A 609 -18.85 -29.07 -17.79
N GLN A 610 -19.05 -28.07 -16.92
CA GLN A 610 -18.25 -26.85 -16.94
C GLN A 610 -16.88 -27.05 -16.31
N THR A 611 -15.91 -26.33 -16.86
CA THR A 611 -14.62 -26.07 -16.25
C THR A 611 -14.60 -24.63 -15.76
N VAL A 612 -14.32 -24.41 -14.48
CA VAL A 612 -14.32 -23.07 -13.86
C VAL A 612 -12.89 -22.69 -13.50
N TYR A 613 -12.35 -21.67 -14.19
CA TYR A 613 -11.10 -21.05 -13.83
C TYR A 613 -11.33 -19.99 -12.77
N ILE A 614 -10.62 -20.07 -11.66
CA ILE A 614 -10.63 -19.08 -10.59
C ILE A 614 -9.24 -18.50 -10.48
N ASN A 615 -9.09 -17.28 -10.99
CA ASN A 615 -7.83 -16.56 -10.94
C ASN A 615 -7.45 -16.23 -9.49
N CYS A 616 -6.15 -16.01 -9.27
CA CYS A 616 -5.57 -15.54 -8.01
C CYS A 616 -6.44 -14.46 -7.35
N ALA A 617 -7.05 -14.76 -6.19
CA ALA A 617 -8.06 -13.91 -5.56
C ALA A 617 -7.67 -13.57 -4.12
N SER A 618 -7.55 -12.28 -3.79
CA SER A 618 -7.19 -11.79 -2.45
C SER A 618 -8.38 -11.70 -1.47
N ASN A 619 -9.60 -11.55 -1.98
CA ASN A 619 -10.81 -11.41 -1.16
C ASN A 619 -11.98 -12.22 -1.74
N PHE A 620 -11.86 -13.55 -1.71
CA PHE A 620 -12.87 -14.46 -2.23
C PHE A 620 -13.96 -14.75 -1.17
N PRO A 621 -15.27 -14.58 -1.47
CA PRO A 621 -16.32 -14.84 -0.49
C PRO A 621 -16.32 -16.30 -0.02
N LYS A 622 -16.30 -16.53 1.29
CA LYS A 622 -16.23 -17.89 1.87
C LYS A 622 -17.43 -18.75 1.48
N GLU A 623 -18.61 -18.14 1.44
CA GLU A 623 -19.85 -18.78 1.03
C GLU A 623 -19.78 -19.25 -0.42
N ALA A 624 -19.14 -18.47 -1.30
CA ALA A 624 -18.90 -18.87 -2.68
C ALA A 624 -17.92 -20.06 -2.77
N ALA A 625 -16.88 -20.09 -1.93
CA ALA A 625 -15.92 -21.19 -1.89
C ALA A 625 -16.59 -22.50 -1.44
N HIS A 626 -17.40 -22.46 -0.37
CA HIS A 626 -18.17 -23.63 0.07
C HIS A 626 -19.17 -24.10 -0.99
N ARG A 627 -19.84 -23.18 -1.68
CA ARG A 627 -20.75 -23.54 -2.78
C ARG A 627 -20.01 -24.22 -3.93
N LEU A 628 -18.80 -23.77 -4.28
CA LEU A 628 -17.98 -24.44 -5.30
C LEU A 628 -17.71 -25.90 -4.92
N ARG A 629 -17.39 -26.19 -3.65
CA ARG A 629 -17.23 -27.57 -3.17
C ARG A 629 -18.46 -28.42 -3.43
N GLU A 630 -19.66 -27.93 -3.12
CA GLU A 630 -20.90 -28.67 -3.37
C GLU A 630 -21.12 -29.01 -4.85
N PHE A 631 -20.67 -28.16 -5.77
CA PHE A 631 -20.77 -28.41 -7.20
C PHE A 631 -19.63 -29.27 -7.74
N VAL A 632 -18.43 -29.16 -7.18
CA VAL A 632 -17.33 -30.09 -7.46
C VAL A 632 -17.77 -31.51 -7.08
N ASP A 633 -18.39 -31.69 -5.91
CA ASP A 633 -18.92 -33.00 -5.51
C ASP A 633 -19.93 -33.58 -6.53
N LYS A 634 -20.63 -32.71 -7.27
CA LYS A 634 -21.60 -33.04 -8.34
C LYS A 634 -21.01 -33.09 -9.75
N GLY A 635 -19.69 -33.03 -9.87
CA GLY A 635 -18.99 -33.19 -11.15
C GLY A 635 -18.34 -31.94 -11.70
N LEU A 636 -18.42 -30.77 -11.06
CA LEU A 636 -17.74 -29.57 -11.56
C LEU A 636 -16.22 -29.76 -11.55
N HIS A 637 -15.52 -29.22 -12.56
CA HIS A 637 -14.07 -29.11 -12.53
C HIS A 637 -13.68 -27.68 -12.24
N ILE A 638 -12.91 -27.46 -11.17
CA ILE A 638 -12.37 -26.13 -10.87
C ILE A 638 -10.85 -26.13 -11.05
N ILE A 639 -10.34 -25.02 -11.58
CA ILE A 639 -8.91 -24.75 -11.75
C ILE A 639 -8.62 -23.45 -11.03
N THR A 640 -7.67 -23.46 -10.10
CA THR A 640 -7.36 -22.29 -9.28
C THR A 640 -5.90 -21.90 -9.39
N THR A 641 -5.60 -20.60 -9.33
CA THR A 641 -4.22 -20.09 -9.39
C THR A 641 -3.83 -19.35 -8.11
N ASP A 642 -2.57 -19.54 -7.71
CA ASP A 642 -1.86 -18.82 -6.65
C ASP A 642 -2.67 -18.55 -5.37
N TRP A 643 -3.05 -17.30 -5.07
CA TRP A 643 -3.71 -16.95 -3.79
C TRP A 643 -5.07 -17.62 -3.59
N ALA A 644 -5.67 -18.16 -4.65
CA ALA A 644 -6.83 -19.01 -4.51
C ALA A 644 -6.56 -20.26 -3.65
N LEU A 645 -5.30 -20.67 -3.46
CA LEU A 645 -4.92 -21.69 -2.48
C LEU A 645 -5.45 -21.37 -1.09
N ARG A 646 -5.23 -20.13 -0.63
CA ARG A 646 -5.62 -19.69 0.71
C ARG A 646 -7.08 -19.27 0.77
N ASN A 647 -7.56 -18.60 -0.27
CA ASN A 647 -8.87 -17.95 -0.23
C ASN A 647 -10.01 -18.83 -0.77
N VAL A 648 -9.69 -19.92 -1.48
CA VAL A 648 -10.68 -20.87 -2.01
C VAL A 648 -10.40 -22.28 -1.48
N LEU A 649 -9.20 -22.81 -1.71
CA LEU A 649 -8.91 -24.21 -1.40
C LEU A 649 -8.79 -24.48 0.09
N GLN A 650 -8.06 -23.68 0.87
CA GLN A 650 -8.02 -23.83 2.33
C GLN A 650 -9.39 -23.61 2.99
N VAL A 651 -10.31 -22.90 2.34
CA VAL A 651 -11.66 -22.67 2.85
C VAL A 651 -12.57 -23.87 2.59
N ALA A 652 -12.53 -24.45 1.38
CA ALA A 652 -13.51 -25.44 0.94
C ALA A 652 -12.95 -26.87 0.72
N PHE A 653 -11.63 -27.02 0.71
CA PHE A 653 -10.88 -28.24 0.43
C PHE A 653 -9.66 -28.40 1.36
N SER A 654 -9.78 -27.94 2.62
CA SER A 654 -8.69 -27.90 3.61
C SER A 654 -8.01 -29.24 3.89
N ASP A 655 -8.73 -30.35 3.64
CA ASP A 655 -8.26 -31.70 3.91
C ASP A 655 -7.28 -32.21 2.84
N PHE A 656 -7.20 -31.54 1.68
CA PHE A 656 -6.36 -31.95 0.57
C PHE A 656 -5.06 -31.16 0.52
N VAL A 657 -5.16 -29.84 0.47
CA VAL A 657 -4.02 -28.94 0.28
C VAL A 657 -4.18 -27.67 1.09
N ARG A 658 -3.05 -27.07 1.45
CA ARG A 658 -3.02 -25.82 2.20
C ARG A 658 -1.78 -25.01 1.84
N HIS A 659 -1.79 -23.73 2.17
CA HIS A 659 -0.60 -22.88 2.08
C HIS A 659 0.41 -23.29 3.15
N ASN A 660 1.68 -23.46 2.77
CA ASN A 660 2.73 -23.90 3.68
C ASN A 660 3.25 -22.81 4.66
N GLY A 661 2.70 -21.59 4.56
CA GLY A 661 3.06 -20.46 5.41
C GLY A 661 4.23 -19.60 4.91
N GLN A 662 4.82 -19.93 3.75
CA GLN A 662 5.90 -19.15 3.13
C GLN A 662 5.43 -18.46 1.85
N SER A 663 6.13 -17.43 1.38
CA SER A 663 5.82 -16.76 0.12
C SER A 663 7.02 -16.80 -0.82
N THR A 664 6.77 -17.03 -2.10
CA THR A 664 7.83 -17.01 -3.11
C THR A 664 8.38 -15.61 -3.33
N ARG A 665 9.59 -15.50 -3.86
CA ARG A 665 10.14 -14.26 -4.41
C ARG A 665 9.73 -14.14 -5.88
N ASP A 666 10.02 -13.01 -6.52
CA ASP A 666 9.95 -12.89 -7.98
C ASP A 666 11.07 -13.74 -8.59
N GLU A 667 10.74 -14.91 -9.10
CA GLU A 667 11.72 -15.85 -9.65
C GLU A 667 11.15 -16.78 -10.71
N VAL A 668 11.99 -17.19 -11.65
CA VAL A 668 11.64 -18.24 -12.62
C VAL A 668 12.22 -19.57 -12.15
N VAL A 669 11.35 -20.58 -12.06
CA VAL A 669 11.75 -21.92 -11.63
C VAL A 669 11.68 -22.92 -12.78
N GLY A 670 12.66 -23.83 -12.83
CA GLY A 670 12.59 -25.00 -13.70
C GLY A 670 11.49 -25.94 -13.22
N ILE A 671 10.75 -26.53 -14.16
CA ILE A 671 9.64 -27.43 -13.85
C ILE A 671 9.83 -28.81 -14.47
N GLU A 672 9.32 -29.83 -13.78
CA GLU A 672 9.41 -31.23 -14.16
C GLU A 672 8.04 -31.89 -14.08
N VAL A 673 7.64 -32.58 -15.15
CA VAL A 673 6.39 -33.34 -15.16
C VAL A 673 6.60 -34.66 -14.44
N VAL A 674 5.73 -34.96 -13.48
CA VAL A 674 5.82 -36.16 -12.63
C VAL A 674 5.36 -37.40 -13.40
N ASP A 675 4.20 -37.32 -14.05
CA ASP A 675 3.64 -38.37 -14.91
C ASP A 675 3.34 -37.78 -16.31
N PRO A 676 4.26 -37.95 -17.28
CA PRO A 676 4.09 -37.43 -18.64
C PRO A 676 2.88 -38.00 -19.40
N ASN A 677 2.31 -39.12 -18.95
CA ASN A 677 1.15 -39.74 -19.59
C ASN A 677 -0.17 -39.29 -18.95
N HIS A 678 -0.12 -38.54 -17.84
CA HIS A 678 -1.33 -38.06 -17.20
C HIS A 678 -2.12 -37.15 -18.16
N PRO A 679 -3.45 -37.32 -18.32
CA PRO A 679 -4.23 -36.64 -19.35
C PRO A 679 -4.08 -35.11 -19.37
N PHE A 680 -3.89 -34.49 -18.20
CA PHE A 680 -3.73 -33.03 -18.09
C PHE A 680 -2.36 -32.50 -18.55
N VAL A 681 -1.31 -33.33 -18.53
CA VAL A 681 0.08 -32.92 -18.86
C VAL A 681 0.67 -33.76 -20.00
N ASN A 682 -0.15 -34.55 -20.69
CA ASN A 682 0.28 -35.26 -21.89
C ASN A 682 0.72 -34.26 -22.97
N GLY A 683 1.89 -34.49 -23.55
CA GLY A 683 2.50 -33.60 -24.55
C GLY A 683 3.05 -32.27 -23.99
N PHE A 684 3.08 -32.10 -22.67
CA PHE A 684 3.47 -30.84 -22.01
C PHE A 684 4.96 -30.51 -22.16
N VAL A 685 5.85 -31.51 -22.06
CA VAL A 685 7.29 -31.33 -22.33
C VAL A 685 7.62 -31.97 -23.67
N LEU A 686 8.07 -31.15 -24.61
CA LEU A 686 8.39 -31.61 -25.95
C LEU A 686 9.67 -32.42 -25.96
N ALA A 687 9.78 -33.32 -26.93
CA ALA A 687 10.94 -34.16 -27.22
C ALA A 687 12.22 -33.39 -27.61
N ALA A 688 12.33 -32.10 -27.27
CA ALA A 688 13.61 -31.44 -27.18
C ALA A 688 14.30 -31.97 -25.92
N LYS A 689 15.24 -32.91 -26.09
CA LYS A 689 16.00 -33.61 -25.02
C LYS A 689 16.63 -32.71 -23.93
N HIS A 690 16.57 -31.39 -24.08
CA HIS A 690 17.16 -30.40 -23.18
C HIS A 690 16.28 -29.15 -23.01
N ALA A 691 14.95 -29.29 -23.14
CA ALA A 691 14.05 -28.14 -23.15
C ALA A 691 14.06 -27.38 -21.81
N GLN A 692 14.16 -28.06 -20.66
CA GLN A 692 14.12 -27.47 -19.31
C GLN A 692 13.06 -26.36 -19.20
N PRO A 693 11.75 -26.72 -19.29
CA PRO A 693 10.68 -25.73 -19.23
C PRO A 693 10.73 -24.97 -17.90
N GLN A 694 10.33 -23.71 -17.98
CA GLN A 694 10.45 -22.75 -16.89
C GLN A 694 9.17 -21.96 -16.72
N TRP A 695 8.72 -21.84 -15.48
CA TRP A 695 7.52 -21.11 -15.11
C TRP A 695 7.88 -20.00 -14.12
N TRP A 696 7.23 -18.86 -14.29
CA TRP A 696 7.46 -17.71 -13.42
C TRP A 696 6.60 -17.81 -12.16
N LEU A 697 7.21 -17.52 -11.01
CA LEU A 697 6.56 -17.35 -9.72
C LEU A 697 6.68 -15.89 -9.32
N GLU A 698 5.55 -15.24 -9.09
CA GLU A 698 5.51 -13.84 -8.66
C GLU A 698 5.93 -13.72 -7.19
N THR A 699 6.39 -12.52 -6.80
CA THR A 699 6.59 -12.22 -5.37
C THR A 699 5.28 -12.39 -4.62
N GLY A 700 5.29 -13.25 -3.60
CA GLY A 700 4.08 -13.51 -2.82
C GLY A 700 3.29 -14.74 -3.26
N SER A 701 3.73 -15.51 -4.26
CA SER A 701 2.99 -16.73 -4.63
C SER A 701 2.98 -17.74 -3.48
N HIS A 702 1.95 -18.57 -3.40
CA HIS A 702 1.67 -19.45 -2.27
C HIS A 702 2.13 -20.90 -2.50
N PRO A 703 3.26 -21.36 -1.92
CA PRO A 703 3.69 -22.75 -2.04
C PRO A 703 2.70 -23.72 -1.38
N ILE A 704 2.60 -24.90 -1.98
CA ILE A 704 1.54 -25.87 -1.73
C ILE A 704 2.03 -26.92 -0.74
N GLU A 705 1.42 -26.96 0.44
CA GLU A 705 1.52 -28.08 1.35
C GLU A 705 0.42 -29.10 1.04
N ILE A 706 0.83 -30.34 0.75
CA ILE A 706 -0.09 -31.46 0.53
C ILE A 706 -0.45 -32.06 1.88
N VAL A 707 -1.71 -31.92 2.27
CA VAL A 707 -2.25 -32.44 3.53
C VAL A 707 -2.59 -33.93 3.37
N ASN A 708 -3.31 -34.29 2.31
CA ASN A 708 -3.66 -35.67 2.00
C ASN A 708 -2.77 -36.20 0.86
N LYS A 709 -1.75 -36.97 1.23
CA LYS A 709 -0.77 -37.52 0.28
C LYS A 709 -1.29 -38.70 -0.55
N GLU A 710 -2.39 -39.30 -0.15
CA GLU A 710 -2.97 -40.46 -0.86
C GLU A 710 -3.85 -39.99 -2.02
N ASP A 711 -4.66 -38.95 -1.79
CA ASP A 711 -5.64 -38.48 -2.78
C ASP A 711 -5.11 -37.35 -3.68
N VAL A 712 -4.10 -36.60 -3.23
CA VAL A 712 -3.52 -35.50 -4.01
C VAL A 712 -2.37 -35.97 -4.88
N LYS A 713 -2.50 -35.75 -6.19
CA LYS A 713 -1.47 -36.04 -7.18
C LYS A 713 -0.72 -34.78 -7.57
N VAL A 714 0.60 -34.81 -7.47
CA VAL A 714 1.48 -33.77 -8.04
C VAL A 714 1.66 -34.07 -9.52
N LEU A 715 1.26 -33.13 -10.38
CA LEU A 715 1.43 -33.24 -11.83
C LEU A 715 2.76 -32.64 -12.29
N ILE A 716 3.16 -31.54 -11.66
CA ILE A 716 4.39 -30.81 -11.96
C ILE A 716 5.07 -30.44 -10.66
N ARG A 717 6.39 -30.66 -10.60
CA ARG A 717 7.24 -30.30 -9.48
C ARG A 717 8.37 -29.34 -9.89
N SER A 718 9.03 -28.73 -8.91
CA SER A 718 10.24 -27.94 -9.09
C SER A 718 11.22 -28.20 -7.94
N GLN A 719 12.45 -28.58 -8.28
CA GLN A 719 13.52 -28.72 -7.30
C GLN A 719 13.90 -27.38 -6.66
N ALA A 720 13.89 -26.29 -7.44
CA ALA A 720 14.18 -24.95 -6.92
C ALA A 720 13.15 -24.52 -5.86
N LEU A 721 11.87 -24.88 -6.06
CA LEU A 721 10.82 -24.63 -5.08
C LEU A 721 11.04 -25.46 -3.80
N HIS A 722 11.44 -26.73 -3.93
CA HIS A 722 11.76 -27.59 -2.80
C HIS A 722 12.88 -27.01 -1.93
N ASP A 723 13.99 -26.65 -2.56
CA ASP A 723 15.21 -26.22 -1.88
C ASP A 723 15.00 -24.89 -1.13
N LYS A 724 14.21 -23.97 -1.72
CA LYS A 724 13.99 -22.64 -1.15
C LYS A 724 12.79 -22.56 -0.21
N TYR A 725 11.72 -23.29 -0.51
CA TYR A 725 10.42 -23.12 0.13
C TYR A 725 9.86 -24.37 0.81
N HIS A 726 10.62 -25.47 0.81
CA HIS A 726 10.20 -26.75 1.38
C HIS A 726 8.87 -27.27 0.82
N SER A 727 8.58 -26.92 -0.43
CA SER A 727 7.41 -27.33 -1.21
C SER A 727 7.91 -27.57 -2.63
N ASP A 728 7.75 -28.76 -3.19
CA ASP A 728 8.17 -29.04 -4.56
C ASP A 728 7.01 -28.95 -5.56
N ALA A 729 5.77 -28.99 -5.11
CA ALA A 729 4.59 -29.00 -5.95
C ALA A 729 4.34 -27.65 -6.65
N VAL A 730 4.25 -27.69 -7.99
CA VAL A 730 3.89 -26.54 -8.85
C VAL A 730 2.45 -26.66 -9.32
N ILE A 731 2.03 -27.86 -9.73
CA ILE A 731 0.65 -28.18 -10.08
C ILE A 731 0.24 -29.45 -9.35
N VAL A 732 -0.92 -29.39 -8.70
CA VAL A 732 -1.56 -30.53 -8.05
C VAL A 732 -2.98 -30.72 -8.58
N THR A 733 -3.46 -31.95 -8.52
CA THR A 733 -4.85 -32.29 -8.79
C THR A 733 -5.35 -33.33 -7.82
N PHE A 734 -6.63 -33.29 -7.49
CA PHE A 734 -7.31 -34.29 -6.68
C PHE A 734 -8.78 -34.37 -7.05
N ASP A 735 -9.33 -35.57 -6.91
CA ASP A 735 -10.75 -35.81 -7.15
C ASP A 735 -11.56 -35.49 -5.89
N CYS A 736 -12.76 -34.98 -6.09
CA CYS A 736 -13.66 -34.64 -4.99
C CYS A 736 -15.10 -34.90 -5.43
N GLY A 737 -15.71 -35.93 -4.82
CA GLY A 737 -16.98 -36.48 -5.29
C GLY A 737 -16.87 -36.93 -6.75
N GLN A 738 -17.73 -36.40 -7.62
CA GLN A 738 -17.72 -36.71 -9.06
C GLN A 738 -16.87 -35.72 -9.88
N GLY A 739 -16.36 -34.67 -9.25
CA GLY A 739 -15.59 -33.60 -9.89
C GLY A 739 -14.11 -33.68 -9.58
N ASN A 740 -13.40 -32.66 -10.02
CA ASN A 740 -11.95 -32.57 -9.89
C ASN A 740 -11.54 -31.15 -9.52
N VAL A 741 -10.45 -31.03 -8.78
CA VAL A 741 -9.81 -29.76 -8.44
C VAL A 741 -8.39 -29.81 -8.98
N THR A 742 -8.00 -28.78 -9.73
CA THR A 742 -6.61 -28.57 -10.16
C THR A 742 -6.14 -27.23 -9.62
N HIS A 743 -4.95 -27.21 -9.04
CA HIS A 743 -4.35 -25.99 -8.50
C HIS A 743 -2.93 -25.81 -9.02
N MET A 744 -2.58 -24.56 -9.32
CA MET A 744 -1.21 -24.19 -9.64
C MET A 744 -0.75 -22.98 -8.82
N ILE A 745 0.52 -22.99 -8.43
CA ILE A 745 1.16 -21.88 -7.72
C ILE A 745 1.41 -20.65 -8.62
N SER A 746 1.51 -20.85 -9.94
CA SER A 746 1.84 -19.80 -10.92
C SER A 746 0.58 -19.16 -11.52
N HIS A 747 0.77 -18.08 -12.27
CA HIS A 747 -0.27 -17.38 -13.01
C HIS A 747 -0.29 -17.78 -14.49
N PHE A 748 -1.46 -17.87 -15.11
CA PHE A 748 -1.51 -18.19 -16.54
C PHE A 748 -1.02 -17.03 -17.41
N TYR A 749 -1.54 -15.83 -17.19
CA TYR A 749 -1.24 -14.70 -18.08
C TYR A 749 0.14 -14.10 -17.80
N LEU A 750 0.44 -13.96 -16.52
CA LEU A 750 1.69 -13.47 -15.98
C LEU A 750 2.74 -14.59 -16.04
N GLN A 751 3.20 -14.92 -17.25
CA GLN A 751 4.35 -15.80 -17.46
C GLN A 751 5.55 -14.98 -17.91
N ARG A 752 6.67 -15.15 -17.21
CA ARG A 752 7.99 -14.63 -17.60
C ARG A 752 8.92 -15.81 -17.83
N SER A 753 9.94 -15.58 -18.63
CA SER A 753 10.98 -16.58 -18.85
C SER A 753 12.33 -15.95 -18.61
N GLU A 754 13.17 -16.64 -17.84
CA GLU A 754 14.56 -16.26 -17.71
C GLU A 754 15.37 -16.85 -18.86
N THR A 755 16.34 -16.09 -19.35
CA THR A 755 17.23 -16.58 -20.41
C THR A 755 18.56 -17.07 -19.83
N ALA A 756 18.50 -17.77 -18.70
CA ALA A 756 19.67 -18.13 -17.91
C ALA A 756 20.65 -19.03 -18.67
N ASN A 757 20.16 -19.89 -19.59
CA ASN A 757 21.00 -20.72 -20.44
C ASN A 757 21.04 -20.24 -21.91
N THR A 758 22.07 -20.67 -22.64
CA THR A 758 22.28 -20.27 -24.05
C THR A 758 21.09 -20.64 -24.94
N ARG A 759 20.38 -21.73 -24.64
CA ARG A 759 19.22 -22.19 -25.42
C ARG A 759 18.01 -21.28 -25.25
N HIS A 760 17.74 -20.84 -24.03
CA HIS A 760 16.65 -19.92 -23.71
C HIS A 760 16.81 -18.54 -24.37
N LYS A 761 18.06 -18.13 -24.65
CA LYS A 761 18.38 -16.92 -25.43
C LYS A 761 18.18 -17.07 -26.94
N MET A 762 18.04 -18.30 -27.45
CA MET A 762 17.91 -18.52 -28.89
C MET A 762 16.59 -17.92 -29.42
N PRO A 763 16.52 -17.57 -30.70
CA PRO A 763 15.29 -17.08 -31.32
C PRO A 763 14.16 -18.13 -31.30
N ALA A 764 12.91 -17.67 -31.33
CA ALA A 764 11.72 -18.52 -31.42
C ALA A 764 11.77 -19.56 -32.56
N GLN A 765 12.42 -19.25 -33.68
CA GLN A 765 12.61 -20.15 -34.82
C GLN A 765 13.37 -21.42 -34.42
N GLN A 766 14.32 -21.32 -33.49
CA GLN A 766 15.07 -22.48 -33.02
C GLN A 766 14.15 -23.46 -32.27
N TYR A 767 13.19 -22.96 -31.50
CA TYR A 767 12.19 -23.82 -30.86
C TYR A 767 11.35 -24.58 -31.88
N ALA A 768 10.94 -23.92 -32.97
CA ALA A 768 10.20 -24.55 -34.06
C ALA A 768 10.98 -25.71 -34.69
N GLN A 769 12.28 -25.52 -34.91
CA GLN A 769 13.17 -26.54 -35.48
C GLN A 769 13.33 -27.72 -34.53
N ASP A 770 13.61 -27.44 -33.25
CA ASP A 770 13.80 -28.46 -32.22
C ASP A 770 12.60 -29.39 -32.08
N ILE A 771 11.40 -28.83 -32.22
CA ILE A 771 10.15 -29.55 -32.05
C ILE A 771 9.60 -30.13 -33.36
N LYS A 772 10.34 -29.94 -34.47
CA LYS A 772 9.95 -30.32 -35.84
C LYS A 772 8.55 -29.80 -36.21
N ALA A 773 8.33 -28.51 -35.98
CA ALA A 773 7.06 -27.84 -36.24
C ALA A 773 6.68 -27.89 -37.74
N SER A 774 5.38 -27.86 -38.03
CA SER A 774 4.88 -27.81 -39.41
C SER A 774 5.24 -26.50 -40.12
N ASP A 775 5.07 -26.49 -41.44
CA ASP A 775 5.25 -25.28 -42.26
C ASP A 775 4.33 -24.13 -41.81
N ASN A 776 3.11 -24.45 -41.35
CA ASN A 776 2.16 -23.45 -40.90
C ASN A 776 2.65 -22.75 -39.62
N ILE A 777 3.14 -23.53 -38.65
CA ILE A 777 3.74 -22.99 -37.42
C ILE A 777 5.02 -22.22 -37.74
N THR A 778 5.86 -22.73 -38.64
CA THR A 778 7.11 -22.06 -39.04
C THR A 778 6.84 -20.70 -39.69
N LYS A 779 5.80 -20.62 -40.55
CA LYS A 779 5.33 -19.35 -41.12
C LYS A 779 4.79 -18.40 -40.04
N LEU A 780 4.02 -18.92 -39.08
CA LEU A 780 3.48 -18.12 -37.97
C LEU A 780 4.60 -17.55 -37.11
N ILE A 781 5.63 -18.33 -36.79
CA ILE A 781 6.80 -17.88 -36.02
C ILE A 781 7.63 -16.86 -36.80
N THR A 782 7.82 -17.05 -38.11
CA THR A 782 8.51 -16.05 -38.96
C THR A 782 7.78 -14.71 -38.98
N LYS A 783 6.44 -14.73 -38.94
CA LYS A 783 5.59 -13.53 -38.96
C LYS A 783 5.51 -12.85 -37.60
N ASP A 784 5.17 -13.60 -36.55
CA ASP A 784 4.78 -13.06 -35.24
C ASP A 784 5.87 -13.25 -34.15
N GLY A 785 6.94 -14.00 -34.43
CA GLY A 785 7.96 -14.41 -33.45
C GLY A 785 9.30 -13.67 -33.54
N GLN A 786 9.41 -12.60 -34.32
CA GLN A 786 10.68 -11.90 -34.58
C GLN A 786 11.35 -11.33 -33.31
N ASN A 787 10.56 -10.95 -32.30
CA ASN A 787 11.05 -10.42 -31.03
C ASN A 787 10.98 -11.43 -29.88
N LEU A 788 10.60 -12.68 -30.17
CA LEU A 788 10.39 -13.71 -29.17
C LEU A 788 11.59 -14.64 -29.09
N ASN A 789 11.95 -15.02 -27.88
CA ASN A 789 12.97 -16.02 -27.63
C ASN A 789 12.38 -17.41 -27.41
N TYR A 790 13.26 -18.41 -27.39
CA TYR A 790 12.95 -19.82 -27.20
C TYR A 790 12.13 -20.05 -25.92
N ALA A 791 12.53 -19.42 -24.82
CA ALA A 791 11.91 -19.64 -23.51
C ALA A 791 10.47 -19.12 -23.45
N GLN A 792 10.20 -17.95 -24.06
CA GLN A 792 8.86 -17.39 -24.16
C GLN A 792 7.91 -18.30 -24.95
N ILE A 793 8.34 -18.82 -26.11
CA ILE A 793 7.52 -19.75 -26.90
C ILE A 793 7.36 -21.09 -26.17
N GLN A 794 8.40 -21.58 -25.52
CA GLN A 794 8.33 -22.80 -24.75
C GLN A 794 7.32 -22.68 -23.60
N SER A 795 7.46 -21.66 -22.75
CA SER A 795 6.58 -21.44 -21.60
C SER A 795 5.12 -21.30 -22.05
N SER A 796 4.86 -20.43 -23.03
CA SER A 796 3.51 -20.25 -23.59
C SER A 796 2.94 -21.52 -24.25
N SER A 797 3.77 -22.34 -24.93
CA SER A 797 3.35 -23.62 -25.49
C SER A 797 2.96 -24.62 -24.41
N THR A 798 3.76 -24.74 -23.34
CA THR A 798 3.47 -25.66 -22.23
C THR A 798 2.21 -25.26 -21.47
N SER A 799 2.03 -23.96 -21.19
CA SER A 799 0.83 -23.40 -20.60
C SER A 799 -0.41 -23.62 -21.48
N ALA A 800 -0.30 -23.35 -22.78
CA ALA A 800 -1.40 -23.59 -23.73
C ALA A 800 -1.78 -25.08 -23.83
N GLN A 801 -0.80 -25.98 -23.89
CA GLN A 801 -1.05 -27.42 -23.91
C GLN A 801 -1.82 -27.88 -22.67
N PHE A 802 -1.43 -27.37 -21.49
CA PHE A 802 -2.12 -27.65 -20.25
C PHE A 802 -3.58 -27.22 -20.27
N ILE A 803 -3.85 -26.00 -20.73
CA ILE A 803 -5.21 -25.46 -20.85
C ILE A 803 -6.04 -26.33 -21.80
N TYR A 804 -5.52 -26.63 -22.99
CA TYR A 804 -6.24 -27.47 -23.94
C TYR A 804 -6.53 -28.86 -23.40
N ASN A 805 -5.56 -29.50 -22.74
CA ASN A 805 -5.74 -30.82 -22.15
C ASN A 805 -6.84 -30.83 -21.08
N LEU A 806 -6.87 -29.83 -20.20
CA LEU A 806 -7.90 -29.69 -19.17
C LEU A 806 -9.29 -29.54 -19.78
N VAL A 807 -9.44 -28.65 -20.77
CA VAL A 807 -10.72 -28.37 -21.42
C VAL A 807 -11.18 -29.55 -22.27
N SER A 808 -10.31 -30.15 -23.09
CA SER A 808 -10.67 -31.28 -23.96
C SER A 808 -11.06 -32.51 -23.14
N ASN A 809 -10.30 -32.82 -22.08
CA ASN A 809 -10.59 -33.95 -21.21
C ASN A 809 -11.97 -33.82 -20.57
N ARG A 810 -12.34 -32.63 -20.09
CA ARG A 810 -13.67 -32.37 -19.51
C ARG A 810 -14.79 -32.53 -20.54
N LEU A 811 -14.62 -31.94 -21.71
CA LEU A 811 -15.61 -32.01 -22.78
C LEU A 811 -15.81 -33.46 -23.28
N ASN A 812 -14.74 -34.25 -23.37
CA ASN A 812 -14.85 -35.65 -23.79
C ASN A 812 -15.51 -36.54 -22.72
N SER A 813 -15.20 -36.33 -21.45
CA SER A 813 -15.79 -37.09 -20.34
C SER A 813 -17.31 -36.89 -20.23
N THR A 814 -17.79 -35.71 -20.61
CA THR A 814 -19.24 -35.39 -20.65
C THR A 814 -19.93 -35.92 -21.90
N ASN A 815 -19.25 -35.98 -23.03
CA ASN A 815 -19.77 -36.61 -24.25
C ASN A 815 -19.89 -38.14 -24.14
N GLN A 816 -19.00 -38.79 -23.40
CA GLN A 816 -19.06 -40.25 -23.16
C GLN A 816 -20.17 -40.65 -22.17
N SER A 817 -20.44 -39.81 -21.17
CA SER A 817 -21.52 -40.06 -20.20
C SER A 817 -22.93 -39.84 -20.80
N THR A 818 -23.07 -38.94 -21.78
CA THR A 818 -24.34 -38.71 -22.50
C THR A 818 -24.65 -39.78 -23.57
N SER A 819 -23.64 -40.32 -24.24
CA SER A 819 -23.78 -41.39 -25.24
C SER A 819 -24.07 -42.77 -24.61
N SER A 820 -23.54 -43.03 -23.42
CA SER A 820 -23.87 -44.24 -22.63
C SER A 820 -25.29 -44.22 -22.05
N THR A 821 -25.87 -43.04 -21.77
CA THR A 821 -27.28 -42.92 -21.35
C THR A 821 -28.27 -43.08 -22.52
N HIS A 822 -27.90 -42.68 -23.73
CA HIS A 822 -28.73 -42.93 -24.93
C HIS A 822 -28.73 -44.41 -25.34
N SER A 823 -27.60 -45.11 -25.23
CA SER A 823 -27.54 -46.55 -25.55
C SER A 823 -28.35 -47.42 -24.56
N ARG A 824 -28.50 -46.99 -23.30
CA ARG A 824 -29.38 -47.67 -22.32
C ARG A 824 -30.88 -47.47 -22.57
N LYS A 825 -31.29 -46.42 -23.30
CA LYS A 825 -32.70 -46.20 -23.67
C LYS A 825 -33.15 -46.96 -24.92
N HIS A 826 -32.21 -47.56 -25.66
CA HIS A 826 -32.53 -48.44 -26.80
C HIS A 826 -32.53 -49.94 -26.45
N PHE A 827 -32.23 -50.30 -25.20
CA PHE A 827 -32.25 -51.67 -24.69
C PHE A 827 -33.24 -51.88 -23.51
N GLN A 828 -34.23 -50.99 -23.37
CA GLN A 828 -35.39 -51.20 -22.49
C GLN A 828 -36.69 -51.24 -23.28
#